data_AF-A0AAV7Z465-F1
#
_entry.id   AF-A0AAV7Z465-F1
#
_cell.length_a   1.000
_cell.length_b   1.000
_cell.length_c   1.000
_cell.angle_alpha   90.00
_cell.angle_beta   90.00
_cell.angle_gamma   90.00
#
_symmetry.space_group_name_H-M   'P 1'
#
loop_
_entity.id
_entity.type
_entity.pdbx_description
1 polymer ?
#
loop_
_entity_poly.entity_id
_entity_poly.type
_entity_poly.pdbx_seq_one_letter_code
_entity_poly.pdbx_strand_id
1 'polypeptide(L)'
;MNYFKNEGCGEICVKSKEMISEYWKDEETTQKNFTKDGYFKTGDIGEYVDGKLIIIDRIKNTVKLSQGVFVSLSHLEENVFKQSKMIEHISVHSNPEYSFLVAIILPTKKHLNKSNEEFLEELSEMAKKFEISAFEIPKMIYIEKNIKKSLISSLFTVSGKRNRGNFYSKYQEIIQKMFKETNSILEKDINNPKSVEQILKKNLQVTKINTSKSIHQIGGDSLTKFRINQIIKNQFGLNLPNFFFFIPIKKFIEYIQNPDLRFQIYSNFQPKIDWDYESTIDNWINIKNINNNGKIKEKAIKKRKLKFKNVFLTGVTGFLGIHLLLDLLNLKNTAKIYCLIRIKKINQNENGNRNENENENENENENGNENGNENGNENGNENGNDGINKAYKRIFSILEKITNLNNKIMKKYKKKIIPIIGDLSLPKFGLSIEQFERLERNCTIIYHSGAFVDSLLPYSELKQTNVFGTIEIIKFSLKRKIPIVHISTTSVYWYSNNIAKNENPLLKPPPSRLSGYSQSKWVAEKLIQEAKTKFGIPVIIFRPGSIFINSKTGYLPKKDLICRILTGFIKMNTFVEDPDCYFDLIPVDFYSKTIINFVNNKFDELLQINAINFSNLIQYNLPYYLNSYQSFKNTKLQNYTYKQFQRQLKKETSNPLSALNTLFQRSSLPRKKVIDVSTLVELLENKKIPTISVECLQIFFKYMEKKYLN
;
A
#
# COMPACT_ATOMS: atom_id res chain seq x y z
N MET A 1 -13.70 -9.06 15.95
CA MET A 1 -13.75 -8.86 14.49
C MET A 1 -13.83 -7.36 14.19
N ASN A 2 -13.18 -6.86 13.13
CA ASN A 2 -13.14 -5.42 12.81
C ASN A 2 -14.38 -4.92 12.03
N TYR A 3 -15.38 -5.75 11.74
CA TYR A 3 -16.62 -5.30 11.07
C TYR A 3 -17.33 -4.20 11.87
N PHE A 4 -17.35 -4.33 13.21
CA PHE A 4 -17.92 -3.34 14.14
C PHE A 4 -17.12 -2.02 14.27
N LYS A 5 -16.08 -1.79 13.46
CA LYS A 5 -15.30 -0.53 13.48
C LYS A 5 -15.68 0.47 12.38
N ASN A 6 -16.54 0.09 11.43
CA ASN A 6 -17.06 0.99 10.38
C ASN A 6 -18.53 1.35 10.70
N GLU A 7 -18.88 2.64 10.67
CA GLU A 7 -20.30 3.06 10.76
C GLU A 7 -21.07 2.51 9.56
N GLY A 8 -22.18 1.79 9.83
CA GLY A 8 -23.01 1.16 8.80
C GLY A 8 -22.66 -0.29 8.46
N CYS A 9 -21.61 -0.87 9.07
CA CYS A 9 -21.22 -2.27 8.87
C CYS A 9 -21.27 -3.05 10.19
N GLY A 10 -21.91 -4.22 10.20
CA GLY A 10 -22.05 -5.01 11.42
C GLY A 10 -22.83 -6.30 11.21
N GLU A 11 -23.06 -7.04 12.29
CA GLU A 11 -24.01 -8.16 12.28
C GLU A 11 -25.39 -7.64 11.88
N ILE A 12 -26.01 -8.30 10.90
CA ILE A 12 -27.38 -8.01 10.50
C ILE A 12 -28.29 -8.53 11.62
N CYS A 13 -28.96 -7.59 12.27
CA CYS A 13 -29.96 -7.86 13.29
C CYS A 13 -31.34 -7.48 12.72
N VAL A 14 -32.30 -8.39 12.77
CA VAL A 14 -33.64 -8.19 12.18
C VAL A 14 -34.70 -8.26 13.27
N LYS A 15 -35.70 -7.39 13.18
CA LYS A 15 -36.91 -7.43 14.02
C LYS A 15 -38.13 -7.30 13.11
N SER A 16 -39.05 -8.26 13.18
CA SER A 16 -40.27 -8.32 12.38
C SER A 16 -41.45 -8.78 13.26
N LYS A 17 -42.69 -8.46 12.85
CA LYS A 17 -43.89 -8.99 13.53
C LYS A 17 -44.10 -10.49 13.30
N GLU A 18 -43.48 -11.05 12.26
CA GLU A 18 -43.61 -12.45 11.86
C GLU A 18 -42.48 -13.34 12.39
N MET A 19 -41.56 -12.79 13.19
CA MET A 19 -40.44 -13.56 13.75
C MET A 19 -40.85 -14.37 14.98
N ILE A 20 -40.19 -15.50 15.21
CA ILE A 20 -40.31 -16.22 16.49
C ILE A 20 -39.79 -15.36 17.65
N SER A 21 -40.44 -15.43 18.81
CA SER A 21 -40.04 -14.69 20.01
C SER A 21 -38.94 -15.39 20.82
N GLU A 22 -38.86 -16.71 20.69
CA GLU A 22 -37.93 -17.55 21.42
C GLU A 22 -37.73 -18.91 20.72
N TYR A 23 -36.67 -19.62 21.11
CA TYR A 23 -36.52 -21.03 20.82
C TYR A 23 -37.30 -21.84 21.87
N TRP A 24 -38.15 -22.75 21.40
CA TRP A 24 -39.02 -23.54 22.27
C TRP A 24 -38.23 -24.29 23.35
N LYS A 25 -38.47 -23.92 24.62
CA LYS A 25 -37.82 -24.51 25.81
C LYS A 25 -36.28 -24.46 25.80
N ASP A 26 -35.68 -23.50 25.09
CA ASP A 26 -34.23 -23.31 25.04
C ASP A 26 -33.87 -21.84 25.33
N GLU A 27 -33.87 -21.50 26.63
CA GLU A 27 -33.57 -20.15 27.11
C GLU A 27 -32.14 -19.72 26.78
N GLU A 28 -31.18 -20.64 26.81
CA GLU A 28 -29.77 -20.34 26.52
C GLU A 28 -29.58 -19.92 25.06
N THR A 29 -30.13 -20.71 24.11
CA THR A 29 -30.09 -20.38 22.68
C THR A 29 -30.89 -19.13 22.35
N THR A 30 -31.99 -18.90 23.08
CA THR A 30 -32.80 -17.68 22.96
C THR A 30 -32.01 -16.44 23.37
N GLN A 31 -31.43 -16.42 24.58
CA GLN A 31 -30.63 -15.27 25.05
C GLN A 31 -29.39 -15.01 24.19
N LYS A 32 -28.81 -16.06 23.60
CA LYS A 32 -27.63 -15.94 22.73
C LYS A 32 -27.94 -15.26 21.39
N ASN A 33 -29.05 -15.65 20.76
CA ASN A 33 -29.39 -15.21 19.40
C ASN A 33 -30.33 -14.00 19.35
N PHE A 34 -30.95 -13.61 20.46
CA PHE A 34 -31.73 -12.38 20.55
C PHE A 34 -30.99 -11.30 21.35
N THR A 35 -31.16 -10.04 20.97
CA THR A 35 -30.72 -8.90 21.78
C THR A 35 -31.76 -8.58 22.85
N LYS A 36 -31.37 -7.83 23.90
CA LYS A 36 -32.28 -7.47 25.00
C LYS A 36 -33.50 -6.66 24.54
N ASP A 37 -33.41 -5.97 23.42
CA ASP A 37 -34.47 -5.19 22.76
C ASP A 37 -35.24 -5.98 21.68
N GLY A 38 -35.01 -7.30 21.56
CA GLY A 38 -35.82 -8.21 20.76
C GLY A 38 -35.45 -8.31 19.27
N TYR A 39 -34.23 -7.94 18.88
CA TYR A 39 -33.73 -8.22 17.52
C TYR A 39 -33.08 -9.60 17.46
N PHE A 40 -33.33 -10.33 16.38
CA PHE A 40 -32.67 -11.60 16.09
C PHE A 40 -31.36 -11.36 15.35
N LYS A 41 -30.28 -11.93 15.88
CA LYS A 41 -28.93 -11.92 15.30
C LYS A 41 -28.83 -13.00 14.22
N THR A 42 -28.75 -12.59 12.96
CA THR A 42 -28.72 -13.52 11.82
C THR A 42 -27.40 -14.27 11.68
N GLY A 43 -26.31 -13.74 12.28
CA GLY A 43 -24.95 -14.22 12.08
C GLY A 43 -24.31 -13.78 10.76
N ASP A 44 -25.05 -13.09 9.88
CA ASP A 44 -24.55 -12.52 8.63
C ASP A 44 -24.02 -11.10 8.90
N ILE A 45 -22.93 -10.72 8.24
CA ILE A 45 -22.39 -9.36 8.28
C ILE A 45 -22.92 -8.61 7.08
N GLY A 46 -23.54 -7.46 7.35
CA GLY A 46 -24.07 -6.57 6.33
C GLY A 46 -23.44 -5.19 6.41
N GLU A 47 -23.44 -4.51 5.28
CA GLU A 47 -23.14 -3.09 5.19
C GLU A 47 -24.36 -2.37 4.60
N TYR A 48 -24.83 -1.33 5.28
CA TYR A 48 -25.85 -0.43 4.76
C TYR A 48 -25.20 0.61 3.86
N VAL A 49 -25.50 0.53 2.56
CA VAL A 49 -25.00 1.45 1.54
C VAL A 49 -26.21 2.06 0.83
N ASP A 50 -26.37 3.38 0.96
CA ASP A 50 -27.38 4.16 0.25
C ASP A 50 -28.82 3.61 0.38
N GLY A 51 -29.21 3.24 1.60
CA GLY A 51 -30.55 2.71 1.92
C GLY A 51 -30.76 1.24 1.58
N LYS A 52 -29.76 0.56 1.01
CA LYS A 52 -29.78 -0.87 0.72
C LYS A 52 -28.88 -1.62 1.68
N LEU A 53 -29.38 -2.75 2.19
CA LEU A 53 -28.59 -3.69 2.99
C LEU A 53 -27.87 -4.66 2.05
N ILE A 54 -26.54 -4.65 2.08
CA ILE A 54 -25.70 -5.58 1.30
C ILE A 54 -25.11 -6.60 2.27
N ILE A 55 -25.36 -7.88 2.04
CA ILE A 55 -24.72 -8.97 2.80
C ILE A 55 -23.30 -9.14 2.27
N ILE A 56 -22.30 -8.97 3.12
CA ILE A 56 -20.89 -8.94 2.73
C ILE A 56 -20.06 -10.07 3.38
N ASP A 57 -20.52 -10.67 4.49
CA ASP A 57 -19.79 -11.74 5.14
C ASP A 57 -20.65 -12.54 6.14
N ARG A 58 -20.05 -13.46 6.91
CA ARG A 58 -20.71 -14.21 8.00
C ARG A 58 -19.80 -14.35 9.21
N ILE A 59 -20.30 -14.01 10.40
CA ILE A 59 -19.52 -13.95 11.66
C ILE A 59 -18.74 -15.22 11.94
N LYS A 60 -19.30 -16.40 11.67
CA LYS A 60 -18.71 -17.68 12.09
C LYS A 60 -17.65 -18.26 11.13
N ASN A 61 -17.30 -17.58 10.03
CA ASN A 61 -16.56 -18.22 8.92
C ASN A 61 -15.16 -17.67 8.62
N THR A 62 -14.70 -16.63 9.33
CA THR A 62 -13.38 -16.00 9.11
C THR A 62 -12.41 -16.35 10.22
N VAL A 63 -11.25 -16.89 9.85
CA VAL A 63 -10.21 -17.36 10.78
C VAL A 63 -8.97 -16.47 10.67
N LYS A 64 -8.25 -16.30 11.79
CA LYS A 64 -7.01 -15.51 11.85
C LYS A 64 -5.82 -16.43 11.94
N LEU A 65 -4.89 -16.32 10.99
CA LEU A 65 -3.62 -17.05 10.99
C LEU A 65 -2.57 -16.35 11.87
N SER A 66 -1.49 -17.05 12.24
CA SER A 66 -0.48 -16.53 13.19
C SER A 66 0.25 -15.25 12.72
N GLN A 67 0.33 -15.02 11.41
CA GLN A 67 0.84 -13.80 10.78
C GLN A 67 -0.13 -12.60 10.84
N GLY A 68 -1.29 -12.77 11.48
CA GLY A 68 -2.28 -11.71 11.66
C GLY A 68 -3.16 -11.44 10.44
N VAL A 69 -3.15 -12.35 9.47
CA VAL A 69 -3.99 -12.31 8.26
C VAL A 69 -5.30 -13.06 8.51
N PHE A 70 -6.40 -12.51 8.01
CA PHE A 70 -7.72 -13.12 8.10
C PHE A 70 -8.02 -13.83 6.79
N VAL A 71 -8.56 -15.05 6.90
CA VAL A 71 -8.93 -15.88 5.75
C VAL A 71 -10.38 -16.31 5.91
N SER A 72 -11.16 -16.19 4.82
CA SER A 72 -12.55 -16.68 4.78
C SER A 72 -12.56 -18.12 4.25
N LEU A 73 -12.71 -19.09 5.15
CA LEU A 73 -12.66 -20.51 4.76
C LEU A 73 -13.84 -20.89 3.88
N SER A 74 -15.03 -20.34 4.12
CA SER A 74 -16.21 -20.62 3.29
C SER A 74 -16.05 -20.08 1.88
N HIS A 75 -15.43 -18.90 1.72
CA HIS A 75 -15.16 -18.37 0.38
C HIS A 75 -14.23 -19.30 -0.42
N LEU A 76 -13.14 -19.74 0.20
CA LEU A 76 -12.21 -20.69 -0.42
C LEU A 76 -12.89 -21.99 -0.79
N GLU A 77 -13.70 -22.53 0.10
CA GLU A 77 -14.34 -23.82 -0.11
C GLU A 77 -15.49 -23.77 -1.11
N GLU A 78 -16.34 -22.74 -1.08
CA GLU A 78 -17.59 -22.70 -1.84
C GLU A 78 -17.47 -21.92 -3.15
N ASN A 79 -16.71 -20.83 -3.17
CA ASN A 79 -16.63 -19.95 -4.33
C ASN A 79 -15.39 -20.25 -5.20
N VAL A 80 -14.29 -20.70 -4.58
CA VAL A 80 -13.02 -20.92 -5.27
C VAL A 80 -12.83 -22.40 -5.62
N PHE A 81 -12.60 -23.26 -4.62
CA PHE A 81 -12.13 -24.63 -4.86
C PHE A 81 -13.24 -25.58 -5.32
N LYS A 82 -14.51 -25.32 -4.99
CA LYS A 82 -15.66 -26.09 -5.52
C LYS A 82 -15.84 -25.96 -7.03
N GLN A 83 -15.23 -24.95 -7.66
CA GLN A 83 -15.26 -24.77 -9.12
C GLN A 83 -14.33 -25.73 -9.87
N SER A 84 -13.46 -26.46 -9.15
CA SER A 84 -12.60 -27.49 -9.73
C SER A 84 -13.41 -28.70 -10.19
N LYS A 85 -13.10 -29.23 -11.38
CA LYS A 85 -13.67 -30.49 -11.89
C LYS A 85 -13.15 -31.72 -11.14
N MET A 86 -12.04 -31.58 -10.43
CA MET A 86 -11.38 -32.67 -9.69
C MET A 86 -11.97 -32.86 -8.28
N ILE A 87 -12.54 -31.81 -7.70
CA ILE A 87 -12.95 -31.75 -6.29
C ILE A 87 -14.47 -31.86 -6.19
N GLU A 88 -14.97 -32.92 -5.57
CA GLU A 88 -16.39 -33.05 -5.24
C GLU A 88 -16.71 -32.24 -3.99
N HIS A 89 -15.87 -32.37 -2.95
CA HIS A 89 -15.93 -31.54 -1.76
C HIS A 89 -14.53 -31.24 -1.21
N ILE A 90 -14.36 -30.09 -0.58
CA ILE A 90 -13.15 -29.72 0.14
C ILE A 90 -13.52 -29.12 1.49
N SER A 91 -12.75 -29.42 2.53
CA SER A 91 -12.85 -28.79 3.84
C SER A 91 -11.51 -28.20 4.20
N VAL A 92 -11.43 -26.87 4.30
CA VAL A 92 -10.21 -26.13 4.59
C VAL A 92 -10.17 -25.81 6.08
N HIS A 93 -9.02 -26.04 6.70
CA HIS A 93 -8.83 -25.91 8.13
C HIS A 93 -7.68 -24.96 8.44
N SER A 94 -7.86 -24.18 9.49
CA SER A 94 -6.84 -23.29 10.05
C SER A 94 -6.53 -23.67 11.50
N ASN A 95 -5.32 -23.35 11.93
CA ASN A 95 -4.97 -23.34 13.35
C ASN A 95 -4.25 -22.01 13.67
N PRO A 96 -4.69 -21.25 14.69
CA PRO A 96 -4.13 -19.94 15.04
C PRO A 96 -2.62 -19.92 15.35
N GLU A 97 -2.02 -21.06 15.70
CA GLU A 97 -0.58 -21.20 15.94
C GLU A 97 0.24 -21.16 14.64
N TYR A 98 -0.38 -21.50 13.51
CA TYR A 98 0.31 -21.69 12.23
C TYR A 98 -0.07 -20.61 11.21
N SER A 99 0.86 -20.37 10.28
CA SER A 99 0.71 -19.32 9.28
C SER A 99 0.06 -19.77 7.97
N PHE A 100 -0.53 -20.96 7.97
CA PHE A 100 -0.97 -21.65 6.77
C PHE A 100 -2.22 -22.48 7.03
N LEU A 101 -2.83 -22.96 5.95
CA LEU A 101 -4.01 -23.81 5.96
C LEU A 101 -3.66 -25.24 5.58
N VAL A 102 -4.51 -26.18 5.98
CA VAL A 102 -4.51 -27.57 5.51
C VAL A 102 -5.91 -27.92 5.02
N ALA A 103 -6.06 -28.92 4.15
CA ALA A 103 -7.38 -29.28 3.64
C ALA A 103 -7.63 -30.78 3.54
N ILE A 104 -8.88 -31.18 3.71
CA ILE A 104 -9.38 -32.52 3.40
C ILE A 104 -10.12 -32.42 2.07
N ILE A 105 -9.75 -33.26 1.10
CA ILE A 105 -10.34 -33.28 -0.25
C ILE A 105 -11.09 -34.59 -0.44
N LEU A 106 -12.33 -34.49 -0.89
CA LEU A 106 -13.10 -35.59 -1.48
C LEU A 106 -13.06 -35.39 -3.00
N PRO A 107 -12.37 -36.28 -3.73
CA PRO A 107 -12.24 -36.18 -5.17
C PRO A 107 -13.51 -36.67 -5.87
N THR A 108 -13.78 -36.17 -7.08
CA THR A 108 -14.85 -36.75 -7.90
C THR A 108 -14.48 -38.18 -8.33
N LYS A 109 -15.47 -39.02 -8.64
CA LYS A 109 -15.26 -40.43 -9.05
C LYS A 109 -14.22 -40.61 -10.15
N LYS A 110 -14.13 -39.65 -11.10
CA LYS A 110 -13.16 -39.68 -12.21
C LYS A 110 -11.71 -39.43 -11.78
N HIS A 111 -11.48 -38.87 -10.58
CA HIS A 111 -10.18 -38.38 -10.13
C HIS A 111 -9.69 -39.09 -8.85
N LEU A 112 -10.25 -40.24 -8.50
CA LEU A 112 -9.85 -41.03 -7.32
C LEU A 112 -8.38 -41.50 -7.36
N ASN A 113 -7.81 -41.66 -8.56
CA ASN A 113 -6.44 -42.14 -8.75
C ASN A 113 -5.38 -41.02 -8.73
N LYS A 114 -5.79 -39.75 -8.61
CA LYS A 114 -4.89 -38.60 -8.63
C LYS A 114 -4.07 -38.48 -7.34
N SER A 115 -2.84 -38.00 -7.45
CA SER A 115 -1.91 -37.84 -6.33
C SER A 115 -2.18 -36.55 -5.54
N ASN A 116 -1.60 -36.43 -4.34
CA ASN A 116 -1.67 -35.19 -3.56
C ASN A 116 -1.06 -34.00 -4.31
N GLU A 117 -0.05 -34.24 -5.14
CA GLU A 117 0.64 -33.18 -5.90
C GLU A 117 -0.27 -32.62 -6.99
N GLU A 118 -1.00 -33.49 -7.70
CA GLU A 118 -1.95 -33.07 -8.73
C GLU A 118 -3.10 -32.24 -8.15
N PHE A 119 -3.59 -32.58 -6.95
CA PHE A 119 -4.61 -31.77 -6.28
C PHE A 119 -4.07 -30.43 -5.75
N LEU A 120 -2.83 -30.38 -5.27
CA LEU A 120 -2.20 -29.10 -4.86
C LEU A 120 -1.96 -28.17 -6.05
N GLU A 121 -1.60 -28.73 -7.22
CA GLU A 121 -1.46 -27.98 -8.47
C GLU A 121 -2.83 -27.42 -8.92
N GLU A 122 -3.89 -28.23 -8.88
CA GLU A 122 -5.27 -27.78 -9.15
C GLU A 122 -5.73 -26.66 -8.21
N LEU A 123 -5.50 -26.78 -6.90
CA LEU A 123 -5.82 -25.71 -5.94
C LEU A 123 -5.05 -24.41 -6.24
N SER A 124 -3.80 -24.54 -6.70
CA SER A 124 -2.97 -23.39 -7.08
C SER A 124 -3.45 -22.73 -8.38
N GLU A 125 -3.96 -23.50 -9.34
CA GLU A 125 -4.58 -22.97 -10.55
C GLU A 125 -5.90 -22.26 -10.26
N MET A 126 -6.74 -22.85 -9.41
CA MET A 126 -7.96 -22.18 -8.94
C MET A 126 -7.64 -20.89 -8.20
N ALA A 127 -6.65 -20.88 -7.32
CA ALA A 127 -6.24 -19.67 -6.63
C ALA A 127 -5.77 -18.57 -7.60
N LYS A 128 -5.02 -18.90 -8.66
CA LYS A 128 -4.63 -17.93 -9.70
C LYS A 128 -5.84 -17.40 -10.47
N LYS A 129 -6.75 -18.29 -10.87
CA LYS A 129 -7.96 -17.95 -11.63
C LYS A 129 -8.86 -16.98 -10.88
N PHE A 130 -8.97 -17.16 -9.56
CA PHE A 130 -9.82 -16.34 -8.69
C PHE A 130 -9.05 -15.24 -7.94
N GLU A 131 -7.81 -14.94 -8.34
CA GLU A 131 -6.94 -13.91 -7.75
C GLU A 131 -6.77 -14.03 -6.21
N ILE A 132 -6.79 -15.27 -5.71
CA ILE A 132 -6.67 -15.60 -4.29
C ILE A 132 -5.21 -15.52 -3.86
N SER A 133 -4.99 -15.03 -2.64
CA SER A 133 -3.62 -14.84 -2.14
C SER A 133 -2.97 -16.20 -1.85
N ALA A 134 -1.66 -16.32 -2.12
CA ALA A 134 -0.94 -17.59 -1.95
C ALA A 134 -0.99 -18.17 -0.53
N PHE A 135 -1.14 -17.33 0.51
CA PHE A 135 -1.27 -17.78 1.91
C PHE A 135 -2.63 -18.43 2.21
N GLU A 136 -3.62 -18.30 1.32
CA GLU A 136 -4.95 -18.88 1.42
C GLU A 136 -5.04 -20.27 0.73
N ILE A 137 -3.95 -20.71 0.10
CA ILE A 137 -3.85 -22.04 -0.50
C ILE A 137 -3.42 -23.03 0.58
N PRO A 138 -4.14 -24.15 0.78
CA PRO A 138 -3.73 -25.22 1.69
C PRO A 138 -2.31 -25.73 1.38
N LYS A 139 -1.44 -25.77 2.39
CA LYS A 139 -0.03 -26.24 2.24
C LYS A 139 0.11 -27.76 2.27
N MET A 140 -0.82 -28.43 2.91
CA MET A 140 -0.88 -29.89 3.00
C MET A 140 -2.33 -30.32 2.83
N ILE A 141 -2.53 -31.43 2.13
CA ILE A 141 -3.86 -31.98 1.88
C ILE A 141 -3.92 -33.46 2.24
N TYR A 142 -5.11 -33.92 2.58
CA TYR A 142 -5.44 -35.33 2.73
C TYR A 142 -6.60 -35.68 1.78
N ILE A 143 -6.40 -36.68 0.94
CA ILE A 143 -7.42 -37.16 -0.01
C ILE A 143 -8.21 -38.30 0.66
N GLU A 144 -9.49 -38.07 0.88
CA GLU A 144 -10.41 -39.08 1.39
C GLU A 144 -11.08 -39.81 0.24
N LYS A 145 -10.73 -41.10 0.07
CA LYS A 145 -11.22 -41.96 -1.02
C LYS A 145 -12.36 -42.89 -0.59
N ASN A 146 -12.54 -43.11 0.72
CA ASN A 146 -13.38 -44.18 1.27
C ASN A 146 -14.47 -43.65 2.22
N ILE A 147 -15.25 -42.66 1.78
CA ILE A 147 -16.47 -42.28 2.51
C ILE A 147 -17.60 -43.25 2.16
N LYS A 148 -18.08 -44.00 3.16
CA LYS A 148 -19.33 -44.77 3.04
C LYS A 148 -20.48 -43.78 2.78
N LYS A 149 -21.37 -44.08 1.83
CA LYS A 149 -22.53 -43.22 1.48
C LYS A 149 -23.39 -42.84 2.70
N SER A 150 -23.49 -43.72 3.71
CA SER A 150 -24.21 -43.46 4.96
C SER A 150 -23.60 -42.37 5.84
N LEU A 151 -22.33 -41.99 5.64
CA LEU A 151 -21.62 -40.94 6.39
C LEU A 151 -21.68 -39.58 5.68
N ILE A 152 -22.06 -39.53 4.40
CA ILE A 152 -22.23 -38.27 3.65
C ILE A 152 -23.38 -37.46 4.28
N SER A 153 -24.48 -38.12 4.65
CA SER A 153 -25.63 -37.48 5.31
C SER A 153 -25.31 -36.92 6.71
N SER A 154 -24.25 -37.39 7.38
CA SER A 154 -23.79 -36.83 8.67
C SER A 154 -22.78 -35.71 8.51
N LEU A 155 -22.06 -35.66 7.38
CA LEU A 155 -21.03 -34.67 7.08
C LEU A 155 -21.59 -33.43 6.36
N PHE A 156 -22.75 -33.57 5.76
CA PHE A 156 -23.49 -32.52 5.06
C PHE A 156 -24.93 -32.46 5.62
N THR A 157 -25.48 -31.26 5.76
CA THR A 157 -26.89 -31.07 6.10
C THR A 157 -27.77 -31.51 4.93
N VAL A 158 -29.06 -31.73 5.17
CA VAL A 158 -30.07 -32.08 4.14
C VAL A 158 -30.10 -31.04 3.00
N SER A 159 -29.73 -29.78 3.27
CA SER A 159 -29.59 -28.71 2.28
C SER A 159 -28.27 -28.72 1.51
N GLY A 160 -27.43 -29.75 1.65
CA GLY A 160 -26.11 -29.85 1.03
C GLY A 160 -25.02 -28.94 1.63
N LYS A 161 -25.25 -28.30 2.78
CA LYS A 161 -24.26 -27.44 3.47
C LYS A 161 -23.37 -28.28 4.37
N ARG A 162 -22.08 -27.95 4.47
CA ARG A 162 -21.13 -28.74 5.28
C ARG A 162 -21.39 -28.60 6.77
N ASN A 163 -21.42 -29.74 7.49
CA ASN A 163 -21.36 -29.75 8.94
C ASN A 163 -19.89 -29.72 9.39
N ARG A 164 -19.35 -28.51 9.59
CA ARG A 164 -17.95 -28.29 9.97
C ARG A 164 -17.56 -28.96 11.29
N GLY A 165 -18.48 -29.05 12.26
CA GLY A 165 -18.25 -29.72 13.53
C GLY A 165 -17.97 -31.21 13.32
N ASN A 166 -18.86 -31.89 12.59
CA ASN A 166 -18.72 -33.32 12.30
C ASN A 166 -17.49 -33.62 11.41
N PHE A 167 -17.18 -32.74 10.45
CA PHE A 167 -15.96 -32.85 9.64
C PHE A 167 -14.70 -32.72 10.50
N TYR A 168 -14.63 -31.73 11.39
CA TYR A 168 -13.49 -31.56 12.27
C TYR A 168 -13.33 -32.75 13.20
N SER A 169 -14.40 -33.20 13.87
CA SER A 169 -14.34 -34.35 14.78
C SER A 169 -13.88 -35.64 14.10
N LYS A 170 -14.30 -35.89 12.85
CA LYS A 170 -13.87 -37.09 12.11
C LYS A 170 -12.38 -37.06 11.72
N TYR A 171 -11.88 -35.90 11.28
CA TYR A 171 -10.52 -35.77 10.76
C TYR A 171 -9.55 -35.09 11.72
N GLN A 172 -9.93 -34.92 13.00
CA GLN A 172 -9.18 -34.11 13.96
C GLN A 172 -7.71 -34.53 14.08
N GLU A 173 -7.46 -35.83 14.25
CA GLU A 173 -6.10 -36.37 14.37
C GLU A 173 -5.27 -36.14 13.10
N ILE A 174 -5.88 -36.36 11.94
CA ILE A 174 -5.24 -36.16 10.63
C ILE A 174 -4.90 -34.67 10.43
N ILE A 175 -5.84 -33.78 10.74
CA ILE A 175 -5.63 -32.32 10.64
C ILE A 175 -4.50 -31.87 11.56
N GLN A 176 -4.50 -32.31 12.82
CA GLN A 176 -3.44 -31.97 13.78
C GLN A 176 -2.07 -32.49 13.34
N LYS A 177 -2.02 -33.73 12.80
CA LYS A 177 -0.81 -34.32 12.24
C LYS A 177 -0.30 -33.52 11.05
N MET A 178 -1.16 -33.16 10.10
CA MET A 178 -0.78 -32.31 8.95
C MET A 178 -0.17 -30.98 9.39
N PHE A 179 -0.74 -30.30 10.39
CA PHE A 179 -0.16 -29.06 10.93
C PHE A 179 1.22 -29.28 11.55
N LYS A 180 1.37 -30.29 12.42
CA LYS A 180 2.64 -30.59 13.09
C LYS A 180 3.73 -31.03 12.11
N GLU A 181 3.42 -31.89 11.14
CA GLU A 181 4.37 -32.34 10.13
C GLU A 181 4.79 -31.20 9.22
N THR A 182 3.83 -30.43 8.73
CA THR A 182 4.12 -29.25 7.90
C THR A 182 5.00 -28.26 8.68
N ASN A 183 4.72 -28.03 9.96
CA ASN A 183 5.54 -27.15 10.78
C ASN A 183 6.92 -27.73 11.10
N SER A 184 7.03 -29.04 11.36
CA SER A 184 8.32 -29.71 11.59
C SER A 184 9.20 -29.68 10.34
N ILE A 185 8.61 -29.86 9.16
CA ILE A 185 9.29 -29.66 7.86
C ILE A 185 9.76 -28.19 7.76
N LEU A 186 8.88 -27.24 8.05
CA LEU A 186 9.20 -25.81 8.03
C LEU A 186 10.26 -25.41 9.07
N GLU A 187 10.35 -26.07 10.24
CA GLU A 187 11.27 -25.79 11.36
C GLU A 187 12.63 -26.49 11.23
N LYS A 188 12.67 -27.76 10.80
CA LYS A 188 13.93 -28.51 10.57
C LYS A 188 14.78 -27.86 9.47
N ASP A 189 14.14 -27.28 8.46
CA ASP A 189 14.79 -26.54 7.37
C ASP A 189 15.25 -25.13 7.77
N ILE A 190 14.92 -24.66 8.99
CA ILE A 190 15.44 -23.39 9.50
C ILE A 190 16.91 -23.47 9.87
N ASN A 191 17.34 -24.64 10.33
CA ASN A 191 18.61 -24.83 11.04
C ASN A 191 19.73 -25.44 10.18
N ASN A 192 19.50 -25.78 8.91
CA ASN A 192 20.57 -26.27 8.03
C ASN A 192 20.31 -26.04 6.51
N PRO A 193 20.57 -24.84 5.95
CA PRO A 193 20.40 -24.62 4.51
C PRO A 193 21.75 -24.77 3.77
N LYS A 194 21.91 -25.84 2.98
CA LYS A 194 23.10 -26.04 2.12
C LYS A 194 22.93 -25.48 0.70
N SER A 195 21.73 -25.08 0.28
CA SER A 195 21.49 -24.56 -1.09
C SER A 195 20.75 -23.21 -1.13
N VAL A 196 21.10 -22.36 -2.12
CA VAL A 196 20.45 -21.06 -2.38
C VAL A 196 18.96 -21.23 -2.69
N GLU A 197 18.58 -22.33 -3.36
CA GLU A 197 17.19 -22.62 -3.68
C GLU A 197 16.34 -22.88 -2.43
N GLN A 198 16.87 -23.58 -1.42
CA GLN A 198 16.20 -23.76 -0.14
C GLN A 198 16.01 -22.43 0.61
N ILE A 199 17.03 -21.55 0.57
CA ILE A 199 16.93 -20.21 1.15
C ILE A 199 15.79 -19.42 0.49
N LEU A 200 15.70 -19.47 -0.84
CA LEU A 200 14.63 -18.81 -1.58
C LEU A 200 13.26 -19.43 -1.27
N LYS A 201 13.11 -20.76 -1.34
CA LYS A 201 11.85 -21.48 -1.06
C LYS A 201 11.30 -21.11 0.31
N LYS A 202 12.16 -21.10 1.31
CA LYS A 202 11.82 -20.72 2.69
C LYS A 202 11.40 -19.26 2.83
N ASN A 203 12.18 -18.32 2.29
CA ASN A 203 11.91 -16.88 2.48
C ASN A 203 10.74 -16.37 1.64
N LEU A 204 10.47 -17.03 0.51
CA LEU A 204 9.32 -16.76 -0.35
C LEU A 204 8.09 -17.59 0.02
N GLN A 205 8.26 -18.60 0.88
CA GLN A 205 7.22 -19.53 1.31
C GLN A 205 6.61 -20.33 0.13
N VAL A 206 7.44 -20.75 -0.82
CA VAL A 206 7.06 -21.52 -2.01
C VAL A 206 7.68 -22.93 -1.98
N THR A 207 6.94 -23.93 -2.47
CA THR A 207 7.39 -25.33 -2.52
C THR A 207 8.27 -25.65 -3.73
N LYS A 208 7.95 -25.07 -4.89
CA LYS A 208 8.75 -25.13 -6.13
C LYS A 208 9.16 -23.71 -6.55
N ILE A 209 10.37 -23.56 -7.07
CA ILE A 209 10.87 -22.31 -7.64
C ILE A 209 10.93 -22.45 -9.15
N ASN A 210 10.23 -21.57 -9.85
CA ASN A 210 10.47 -21.38 -11.27
C ASN A 210 11.74 -20.54 -11.45
N THR A 211 12.84 -21.18 -11.86
CA THR A 211 14.16 -20.53 -11.93
C THR A 211 14.28 -19.53 -13.09
N SER A 212 13.35 -19.52 -14.05
CA SER A 212 13.31 -18.51 -15.12
C SER A 212 12.71 -17.17 -14.66
N LYS A 213 11.92 -17.18 -13.59
CA LYS A 213 11.34 -15.97 -12.99
C LYS A 213 12.28 -15.34 -11.97
N SER A 214 12.09 -14.06 -11.69
CA SER A 214 12.80 -13.36 -10.62
C SER A 214 12.17 -13.56 -9.24
N ILE A 215 12.94 -13.31 -8.19
CA ILE A 215 12.48 -13.40 -6.79
C ILE A 215 11.24 -12.51 -6.57
N HIS A 216 11.25 -11.30 -7.14
CA HIS A 216 10.10 -10.39 -7.14
C HIS A 216 8.86 -11.01 -7.80
N GLN A 217 9.02 -11.59 -9.00
CA GLN A 217 7.91 -12.16 -9.79
C GLN A 217 7.25 -13.39 -9.14
N ILE A 218 7.93 -14.04 -8.19
CA ILE A 218 7.39 -15.18 -7.45
C ILE A 218 6.94 -14.82 -6.03
N GLY A 219 6.65 -13.54 -5.79
CA GLY A 219 6.03 -13.07 -4.54
C GLY A 219 7.02 -12.53 -3.50
N GLY A 220 8.28 -12.29 -3.90
CA GLY A 220 9.24 -11.60 -3.05
C GLY A 220 8.87 -10.13 -2.88
N ASP A 221 8.79 -9.67 -1.63
CA ASP A 221 8.64 -8.27 -1.29
C ASP A 221 9.97 -7.65 -0.80
N SER A 222 9.91 -6.36 -0.52
CA SER A 222 10.99 -5.54 0.04
C SER A 222 11.61 -6.14 1.32
N LEU A 223 10.81 -6.81 2.14
CA LEU A 223 11.25 -7.47 3.37
C LEU A 223 12.00 -8.77 3.08
N THR A 224 11.44 -9.58 2.18
CA THR A 224 12.01 -10.82 1.68
C THR A 224 13.35 -10.57 0.99
N LYS A 225 13.46 -9.51 0.18
CA LYS A 225 14.73 -9.04 -0.42
C LYS A 225 15.80 -8.81 0.63
N PHE A 226 15.46 -8.04 1.66
CA PHE A 226 16.40 -7.67 2.70
C PHE A 226 16.81 -8.88 3.56
N ARG A 227 15.89 -9.78 3.87
CA ARG A 227 16.17 -11.06 4.55
C ARG A 227 17.13 -11.94 3.74
N ILE A 228 16.83 -12.15 2.45
CA ILE A 228 17.67 -12.94 1.55
C ILE A 228 19.08 -12.33 1.47
N ASN A 229 19.21 -11.01 1.29
CA ASN A 229 20.52 -10.35 1.20
C ASN A 229 21.39 -10.62 2.44
N GLN A 230 20.79 -10.56 3.63
CA GLN A 230 21.51 -10.83 4.88
C GLN A 230 21.87 -12.30 5.08
N ILE A 231 20.97 -13.23 4.72
CA ILE A 231 21.29 -14.65 4.77
C ILE A 231 22.46 -14.95 3.84
N ILE A 232 22.43 -14.42 2.62
CA ILE A 232 23.51 -14.60 1.64
C ILE A 232 24.81 -13.98 2.13
N LYS A 233 24.78 -12.78 2.71
CA LYS A 233 25.96 -12.14 3.31
C LYS A 233 26.55 -12.97 4.46
N ASN A 234 25.71 -13.49 5.35
CA ASN A 234 26.18 -14.24 6.52
C ASN A 234 26.69 -15.64 6.16
N GLN A 235 26.06 -16.32 5.19
CA GLN A 235 26.42 -17.69 4.80
C GLN A 235 27.50 -17.77 3.74
N PHE A 236 27.52 -16.82 2.80
CA PHE A 236 28.42 -16.84 1.64
C PHE A 236 29.40 -15.67 1.62
N GLY A 237 29.33 -14.73 2.58
CA GLY A 237 30.21 -13.55 2.62
C GLY A 237 29.91 -12.51 1.53
N LEU A 238 28.81 -12.63 0.79
CA LEU A 238 28.51 -11.79 -0.37
C LEU A 238 27.53 -10.65 -0.02
N ASN A 239 27.91 -9.42 -0.36
CA ASN A 239 26.95 -8.31 -0.39
C ASN A 239 26.22 -8.33 -1.74
N LEU A 240 24.90 -8.50 -1.75
CA LEU A 240 24.14 -8.49 -3.00
C LEU A 240 23.71 -7.07 -3.40
N PRO A 241 24.04 -6.64 -4.63
CA PRO A 241 23.46 -5.47 -5.28
C PRO A 241 21.92 -5.50 -5.35
N ASN A 242 21.31 -4.31 -5.36
CA ASN A 242 19.87 -4.15 -5.31
C ASN A 242 19.10 -4.77 -6.49
N PHE A 243 19.73 -4.92 -7.66
CA PHE A 243 19.07 -5.45 -8.86
C PHE A 243 18.88 -6.97 -8.85
N PHE A 244 19.63 -7.71 -8.02
CA PHE A 244 19.60 -9.19 -7.99
C PHE A 244 18.23 -9.79 -7.63
N PHE A 245 17.35 -8.98 -7.05
CA PHE A 245 15.98 -9.39 -6.75
C PHE A 245 15.07 -9.46 -7.98
N PHE A 246 15.51 -8.85 -9.10
CA PHE A 246 14.73 -8.67 -10.32
C PHE A 246 15.25 -9.50 -11.49
N ILE A 247 16.38 -10.19 -11.32
CA ILE A 247 16.94 -11.09 -12.34
C ILE A 247 16.36 -12.50 -12.20
N PRO A 248 16.41 -13.34 -13.26
CA PRO A 248 16.02 -14.74 -13.16
C PRO A 248 16.73 -15.47 -12.03
N ILE A 249 16.00 -16.27 -11.26
CA ILE A 249 16.54 -16.98 -10.09
C ILE A 249 17.69 -17.93 -10.48
N LYS A 250 17.66 -18.52 -11.68
CA LYS A 250 18.77 -19.30 -12.21
C LYS A 250 20.08 -18.50 -12.19
N LYS A 251 20.04 -17.24 -12.65
CA LYS A 251 21.21 -16.34 -12.68
C LYS A 251 21.61 -15.85 -11.29
N PHE A 252 20.64 -15.68 -10.40
CA PHE A 252 20.91 -15.38 -9.00
C PHE A 252 21.64 -16.53 -8.30
N ILE A 253 21.21 -17.78 -8.53
CA ILE A 253 21.86 -18.99 -8.01
C ILE A 253 23.28 -19.13 -8.58
N GLU A 254 23.43 -18.99 -9.91
CA GLU A 254 24.74 -19.01 -10.59
C GLU A 254 25.71 -17.96 -10.01
N TYR A 255 25.23 -16.75 -9.72
CA TYR A 255 26.05 -15.68 -9.12
C TYR A 255 26.57 -16.05 -7.72
N ILE A 256 25.74 -16.67 -6.89
CA ILE A 256 26.16 -17.05 -5.53
C ILE A 256 27.14 -18.22 -5.58
N GLN A 257 26.86 -19.22 -6.42
CA GLN A 257 27.58 -20.49 -6.45
C GLN A 257 28.90 -20.45 -7.23
N ASN A 258 29.02 -19.62 -8.27
CA ASN A 258 30.19 -19.62 -9.17
C ASN A 258 30.97 -18.30 -9.07
N PRO A 259 32.05 -18.23 -8.25
CA PRO A 259 32.87 -17.02 -8.11
C PRO A 259 33.34 -16.43 -9.45
N ASP A 260 33.76 -17.29 -10.39
CA ASP A 260 34.33 -16.88 -11.67
C ASP A 260 33.30 -16.21 -12.60
N LEU A 261 32.01 -16.58 -12.47
CA LEU A 261 30.92 -16.01 -13.28
C LEU A 261 30.32 -14.73 -12.67
N ARG A 262 30.70 -14.36 -11.44
CA ARG A 262 30.10 -13.21 -10.74
C ARG A 262 30.26 -11.91 -11.49
N PHE A 263 31.46 -11.63 -11.99
CA PHE A 263 31.74 -10.40 -12.72
C PHE A 263 30.95 -10.31 -14.03
N GLN A 264 30.84 -11.42 -14.75
CA GLN A 264 30.06 -11.50 -15.99
C GLN A 264 28.57 -11.32 -15.73
N ILE A 265 27.99 -12.04 -14.76
CA ILE A 265 26.57 -11.93 -14.41
C ILE A 265 26.26 -10.53 -13.88
N TYR A 266 27.12 -10.00 -13.01
CA TYR A 266 27.00 -8.63 -12.51
C TYR A 266 27.01 -7.62 -13.67
N SER A 267 27.97 -7.71 -14.58
CA SER A 267 28.08 -6.79 -15.72
C SER A 267 26.91 -6.89 -16.70
N ASN A 268 26.34 -8.08 -16.89
CA ASN A 268 25.24 -8.32 -17.82
C ASN A 268 23.88 -7.86 -17.27
N PHE A 269 23.67 -8.00 -15.96
CA PHE A 269 22.39 -7.72 -15.33
C PHE A 269 22.37 -6.44 -14.49
N GLN A 270 23.53 -5.83 -14.24
CA GLN A 270 23.57 -4.48 -13.71
C GLN A 270 22.78 -3.61 -14.69
N PRO A 271 21.71 -2.94 -14.24
CA PRO A 271 20.98 -2.04 -15.11
C PRO A 271 21.95 -0.94 -15.54
N LYS A 272 22.33 -0.98 -16.83
CA LYS A 272 23.10 0.08 -17.48
C LYS A 272 22.13 1.23 -17.70
N ILE A 273 22.00 2.05 -16.66
CA ILE A 273 21.17 3.25 -16.72
C ILE A 273 22.08 4.35 -17.25
N ASP A 274 21.73 4.85 -18.44
CA ASP A 274 22.29 6.08 -18.96
C ASP A 274 21.61 7.25 -18.22
N TRP A 275 22.26 7.71 -17.15
CA TRP A 275 21.71 8.77 -16.30
C TRP A 275 21.57 10.09 -17.04
N ASP A 276 22.42 10.36 -18.04
CA ASP A 276 22.33 11.56 -18.85
C ASP A 276 21.11 11.46 -19.76
N TYR A 277 20.90 10.31 -20.40
CA TYR A 277 19.69 10.05 -21.20
C TYR A 277 18.41 10.19 -20.35
N GLU A 278 18.38 9.51 -19.20
CA GLU A 278 17.21 9.49 -18.29
C GLU A 278 16.84 10.88 -17.77
N SER A 279 17.85 11.72 -17.51
CA SER A 279 17.65 13.05 -16.92
C SER A 279 17.59 14.20 -17.92
N THR A 280 17.77 13.92 -19.22
CA THR A 280 17.65 14.90 -20.31
C THR A 280 16.23 14.92 -20.87
N ILE A 281 15.57 16.06 -20.78
CA ILE A 281 14.15 16.24 -21.12
C ILE A 281 13.85 16.07 -22.61
N ASP A 282 14.80 16.40 -23.49
CA ASP A 282 14.62 16.33 -24.95
C ASP A 282 14.43 14.88 -25.44
N ASN A 283 14.92 13.91 -24.68
CA ASN A 283 14.71 12.49 -24.95
C ASN A 283 13.26 12.05 -24.68
N TRP A 284 12.52 12.80 -23.86
CA TRP A 284 11.18 12.43 -23.39
C TRP A 284 10.07 13.30 -23.98
N ILE A 285 10.41 14.50 -24.44
CA ILE A 285 9.46 15.49 -24.94
C ILE A 285 9.96 16.00 -26.30
N ASN A 286 9.29 15.58 -27.38
CA ASN A 286 9.63 16.05 -28.72
C ASN A 286 9.08 17.46 -28.96
N ILE A 287 9.98 18.44 -28.99
CA ILE A 287 9.67 19.87 -29.14
C ILE A 287 9.21 20.23 -30.56
N LYS A 288 9.57 19.44 -31.58
CA LYS A 288 9.32 19.78 -33.00
C LYS A 288 7.83 19.96 -33.33
N ASN A 289 6.92 19.32 -32.59
CA ASN A 289 5.48 19.45 -32.79
C ASN A 289 4.80 20.55 -31.95
N ILE A 290 5.53 21.23 -31.06
CA ILE A 290 4.96 22.29 -30.19
C ILE A 290 5.05 23.66 -30.87
N ASN A 291 6.02 23.84 -31.77
CA ASN A 291 6.31 25.13 -32.41
C ASN A 291 5.42 25.48 -33.62
N ASN A 292 4.61 24.54 -34.15
CA ASN A 292 3.77 24.81 -35.32
C ASN A 292 2.45 25.54 -35.01
N ASN A 293 2.02 25.66 -33.74
CA ASN A 293 0.74 26.29 -33.38
C ASN A 293 0.85 27.48 -32.42
N GLY A 294 1.83 28.34 -32.65
CA GLY A 294 1.72 29.73 -32.22
C GLY A 294 3.00 30.29 -31.63
N LYS A 295 3.50 31.35 -32.27
CA LYS A 295 4.33 32.37 -31.62
C LYS A 295 3.58 32.85 -30.38
N ILE A 296 3.88 32.27 -29.21
CA ILE A 296 3.46 32.84 -27.93
C ILE A 296 4.27 34.12 -27.80
N LYS A 297 3.61 35.26 -28.07
CA LYS A 297 4.18 36.59 -27.93
C LYS A 297 4.82 36.70 -26.54
N GLU A 298 6.09 37.05 -26.51
CA GLU A 298 6.91 37.51 -25.37
C GLU A 298 6.34 38.72 -24.61
N LYS A 299 5.02 38.95 -24.65
CA LYS A 299 4.37 39.99 -23.87
C LYS A 299 4.21 39.52 -22.43
N ALA A 300 5.31 39.70 -21.71
CA ALA A 300 5.37 40.03 -20.29
C ALA A 300 4.77 38.97 -19.34
N ILE A 301 5.67 38.26 -18.66
CA ILE A 301 5.50 37.92 -17.24
C ILE A 301 5.55 39.25 -16.46
N LYS A 302 4.59 40.15 -16.72
CA LYS A 302 4.29 41.31 -15.87
C LYS A 302 3.72 40.71 -14.59
N LYS A 303 4.37 40.98 -13.44
CA LYS A 303 3.90 40.80 -12.03
C LYS A 303 2.41 40.47 -11.93
N ARG A 304 1.98 39.27 -12.30
CA ARG A 304 0.62 38.81 -12.08
C ARG A 304 0.67 38.28 -10.67
N LYS A 305 0.12 39.03 -9.71
CA LYS A 305 -0.20 38.48 -8.38
C LYS A 305 -0.90 37.14 -8.62
N LEU A 306 -0.19 36.03 -8.40
CA LEU A 306 -0.72 34.69 -8.64
C LEU A 306 -1.91 34.52 -7.72
N LYS A 307 -3.10 34.49 -8.29
CA LYS A 307 -4.32 34.14 -7.55
C LYS A 307 -4.38 32.62 -7.57
N PHE A 308 -4.00 31.97 -6.46
CA PHE A 308 -4.04 30.52 -6.23
C PHE A 308 -5.46 29.93 -6.25
N LYS A 309 -6.22 30.18 -7.33
CA LYS A 309 -7.64 29.86 -7.45
C LYS A 309 -7.86 28.38 -7.67
N ASN A 310 -7.14 27.80 -8.62
CA ASN A 310 -7.39 26.45 -9.11
C ASN A 310 -6.10 25.63 -9.04
N VAL A 311 -6.03 24.73 -8.07
CA VAL A 311 -4.83 23.93 -7.78
C VAL A 311 -4.97 22.53 -8.34
N PHE A 312 -3.96 22.01 -9.02
CA PHE A 312 -3.87 20.58 -9.33
C PHE A 312 -2.92 19.90 -8.35
N LEU A 313 -3.43 18.98 -7.54
CA LEU A 313 -2.70 18.25 -6.52
C LEU A 313 -2.60 16.77 -6.89
N THR A 314 -1.37 16.28 -7.00
CA THR A 314 -1.09 14.84 -7.12
C THR A 314 -0.65 14.27 -5.78
N GLY A 315 -0.87 12.97 -5.57
CA GLY A 315 -0.49 12.32 -4.31
C GLY A 315 -1.37 12.69 -3.13
N VAL A 316 -2.61 13.15 -3.37
CA VAL A 316 -3.55 13.62 -2.34
C VAL A 316 -3.80 12.61 -1.20
N THR A 317 -3.72 11.31 -1.49
CA THR A 317 -3.93 10.25 -0.50
C THR A 317 -2.65 9.84 0.22
N GLY A 318 -1.51 10.43 -0.14
CA GLY A 318 -0.23 10.26 0.53
C GLY A 318 -0.16 11.07 1.83
N PHE A 319 0.81 10.75 2.68
CA PHE A 319 0.89 11.36 4.02
C PHE A 319 1.13 12.87 3.98
N LEU A 320 2.08 13.37 3.18
CA LEU A 320 2.23 14.83 2.98
C LEU A 320 1.10 15.43 2.14
N GLY A 321 0.69 14.74 1.07
CA GLY A 321 -0.32 15.25 0.13
C GLY A 321 -1.67 15.57 0.77
N ILE A 322 -2.12 14.78 1.74
CA ILE A 322 -3.38 15.06 2.44
C ILE A 322 -3.27 16.29 3.37
N HIS A 323 -2.09 16.56 3.92
CA HIS A 323 -1.84 17.77 4.71
C HIS A 323 -1.74 19.01 3.82
N LEU A 324 -1.08 18.90 2.65
CA LEU A 324 -1.10 19.96 1.64
C LEU A 324 -2.54 20.28 1.21
N LEU A 325 -3.39 19.26 0.99
CA LEU A 325 -4.81 19.48 0.71
C LEU A 325 -5.50 20.27 1.83
N LEU A 326 -5.31 19.86 3.09
CA LEU A 326 -5.94 20.51 4.23
C LEU A 326 -5.54 22.00 4.33
N ASP A 327 -4.25 22.31 4.17
CA ASP A 327 -3.76 23.68 4.24
C ASP A 327 -4.22 24.52 3.05
N LEU A 328 -4.26 23.94 1.83
CA LEU A 328 -4.83 24.60 0.64
C LEU A 328 -6.33 24.90 0.81
N LEU A 329 -7.11 24.00 1.43
CA LEU A 329 -8.54 24.22 1.68
C LEU A 329 -8.80 25.42 2.60
N ASN A 330 -7.86 25.65 3.53
CA ASN A 330 -7.90 26.74 4.50
C ASN A 330 -7.45 28.09 3.91
N LEU A 331 -6.80 28.12 2.75
CA LEU A 331 -6.50 29.36 2.06
C LEU A 331 -7.77 30.04 1.54
N LYS A 332 -7.87 31.36 1.78
CA LYS A 332 -8.99 32.19 1.31
C LYS A 332 -9.06 32.28 -0.21
N ASN A 333 -7.92 32.34 -0.89
CA ASN A 333 -7.84 32.55 -2.33
C ASN A 333 -8.04 31.28 -3.17
N THR A 334 -8.12 30.10 -2.53
CA THR A 334 -8.30 28.82 -3.21
C THR A 334 -9.76 28.50 -3.45
N ALA A 335 -10.12 28.43 -4.74
CA ALA A 335 -11.46 28.17 -5.24
C ALA A 335 -11.69 26.67 -5.47
N LYS A 336 -10.87 26.01 -6.30
CA LYS A 336 -10.97 24.58 -6.62
C LYS A 336 -9.62 23.87 -6.46
N ILE A 337 -9.66 22.63 -5.98
CA ILE A 337 -8.49 21.76 -5.84
C ILE A 337 -8.80 20.45 -6.57
N TYR A 338 -8.21 20.31 -7.75
CA TYR A 338 -8.28 19.11 -8.57
C TYR A 338 -7.33 18.07 -7.98
N CYS A 339 -7.87 16.96 -7.50
CA CYS A 339 -7.11 15.95 -6.76
C CYS A 339 -7.00 14.67 -7.59
N LEU A 340 -5.81 14.40 -8.15
CA LEU A 340 -5.58 13.15 -8.89
C LEU A 340 -5.60 11.95 -7.94
N ILE A 341 -6.47 10.97 -8.21
CA ILE A 341 -6.71 9.84 -7.33
C ILE A 341 -6.97 8.54 -8.10
N ARG A 342 -6.32 7.47 -7.64
CA ARG A 342 -6.53 6.12 -8.16
C ARG A 342 -7.69 5.45 -7.43
N ILE A 343 -8.58 4.81 -8.18
CA ILE A 343 -9.64 3.97 -7.62
C ILE A 343 -9.38 2.54 -8.09
N LYS A 344 -9.46 1.56 -7.17
CA LYS A 344 -9.37 0.15 -7.56
C LYS A 344 -10.63 -0.18 -8.37
N LYS A 345 -10.48 -0.65 -9.61
CA LYS A 345 -11.60 -1.23 -10.36
C LYS A 345 -12.08 -2.47 -9.61
N ILE A 346 -13.40 -2.59 -9.42
CA ILE A 346 -14.03 -3.87 -9.11
C ILE A 346 -14.15 -4.58 -10.45
N ASN A 347 -13.68 -5.82 -10.56
CA ASN A 347 -13.85 -6.62 -11.78
C ASN A 347 -15.36 -6.82 -12.00
N GLN A 348 -15.90 -6.22 -13.06
CA GLN A 348 -17.26 -6.44 -13.52
C GLN A 348 -17.33 -7.80 -14.23
N ASN A 349 -17.42 -8.90 -13.47
CA ASN A 349 -17.70 -10.25 -13.99
C ASN A 349 -18.68 -11.01 -13.09
N GLU A 350 -19.63 -10.30 -12.45
CA GLU A 350 -20.70 -10.93 -11.64
C GLU A 350 -22.13 -10.61 -12.09
N ASN A 351 -22.32 -9.90 -13.20
CA ASN A 351 -23.64 -9.72 -13.81
C ASN A 351 -23.63 -10.28 -15.23
N GLY A 352 -23.78 -11.60 -15.34
CA GLY A 352 -23.85 -12.31 -16.62
C GLY A 352 -24.08 -13.79 -16.38
N ASN A 353 -25.24 -14.12 -15.79
CA ASN A 353 -25.93 -15.41 -15.94
C ASN A 353 -27.20 -15.39 -15.08
N ARG A 354 -28.25 -14.77 -15.60
CA ARG A 354 -29.62 -15.13 -15.26
C ARG A 354 -30.39 -15.32 -16.56
N ASN A 355 -30.50 -16.60 -16.90
CA ASN A 355 -31.59 -17.26 -17.60
C ASN A 355 -31.86 -16.83 -19.05
N GLU A 356 -31.21 -17.55 -19.97
CA GLU A 356 -31.86 -17.98 -21.22
C GLU A 356 -32.09 -19.49 -21.10
N ASN A 357 -33.36 -19.89 -21.00
CA ASN A 357 -33.94 -21.09 -21.60
C ASN A 357 -35.44 -21.14 -21.27
N GLU A 358 -36.22 -21.57 -22.26
CA GLU A 358 -37.67 -21.85 -22.28
C GLU A 358 -38.58 -20.65 -22.62
N ASN A 359 -38.87 -20.41 -23.90
CA ASN A 359 -39.85 -21.20 -24.67
C ASN A 359 -39.97 -20.70 -26.12
N GLU A 360 -39.96 -21.65 -27.05
CA GLU A 360 -40.49 -21.53 -28.41
C GLU A 360 -42.02 -21.47 -28.36
N ASN A 361 -42.63 -20.58 -29.16
CA ASN A 361 -43.74 -20.89 -30.08
C ASN A 361 -44.26 -19.62 -30.77
N GLU A 362 -43.97 -19.57 -32.08
CA GLU A 362 -44.88 -19.29 -33.20
C GLU A 362 -45.71 -17.98 -33.33
N ASN A 363 -45.61 -17.48 -34.57
CA ASN A 363 -46.58 -16.75 -35.40
C ASN A 363 -46.59 -15.22 -35.44
N GLU A 364 -46.01 -14.74 -36.55
CA GLU A 364 -46.59 -13.83 -37.55
C GLU A 364 -47.53 -12.71 -37.08
N ASN A 365 -47.13 -11.46 -37.31
CA ASN A 365 -47.80 -10.61 -38.31
C ASN A 365 -47.07 -9.28 -38.52
N GLU A 366 -47.00 -8.90 -39.80
CA GLU A 366 -46.61 -7.61 -40.32
C GLU A 366 -47.60 -6.51 -39.88
N ASN A 367 -47.08 -5.31 -39.56
CA ASN A 367 -47.39 -4.05 -40.25
C ASN A 367 -46.88 -2.83 -39.47
N GLY A 368 -46.43 -1.82 -40.21
CA GLY A 368 -45.74 -0.65 -39.68
C GLY A 368 -46.62 0.37 -38.98
N ASN A 369 -45.95 1.31 -38.32
CA ASN A 369 -46.25 2.73 -38.48
C ASN A 369 -45.17 3.59 -37.83
N GLU A 370 -44.71 4.56 -38.61
CA GLU A 370 -44.02 5.75 -38.14
C GLU A 370 -44.89 6.49 -37.12
N ASN A 371 -44.28 6.99 -36.04
CA ASN A 371 -44.43 8.38 -35.62
C ASN A 371 -43.48 8.71 -34.47
N GLY A 372 -42.82 9.86 -34.62
CA GLY A 372 -41.83 10.36 -33.68
C GLY A 372 -42.40 10.67 -32.30
N ASN A 373 -41.53 10.57 -31.32
CA ASN A 373 -41.56 11.43 -30.15
C ASN A 373 -40.13 11.63 -29.64
N GLU A 374 -39.67 12.86 -29.79
CA GLU A 374 -38.54 13.43 -29.06
C GLU A 374 -38.81 13.27 -27.56
N ASN A 375 -37.96 12.50 -26.87
CA ASN A 375 -37.72 12.68 -25.44
C ASN A 375 -36.32 12.18 -25.10
N GLY A 376 -35.61 13.01 -24.34
CA GLY A 376 -34.18 12.96 -24.15
C GLY A 376 -33.63 11.63 -23.65
N ASN A 377 -32.59 11.16 -24.33
CA ASN A 377 -31.71 10.10 -23.84
C ASN A 377 -30.83 10.64 -22.69
N GLU A 378 -31.40 10.71 -21.49
CA GLU A 378 -30.63 10.62 -20.24
C GLU A 378 -30.39 9.14 -19.90
N ASN A 379 -29.49 8.47 -20.62
CA ASN A 379 -29.02 7.14 -20.23
C ASN A 379 -27.54 7.00 -20.59
N GLY A 380 -26.67 7.49 -19.71
CA GLY A 380 -25.22 7.41 -19.90
C GLY A 380 -24.33 7.78 -18.71
N ASN A 381 -24.84 7.76 -17.46
CA ASN A 381 -24.11 8.37 -16.33
C ASN A 381 -24.09 7.58 -14.99
N GLU A 382 -24.44 6.30 -14.96
CA GLU A 382 -24.43 5.55 -13.69
C GLU A 382 -23.00 5.14 -13.25
N ASN A 383 -22.11 4.79 -14.17
CA ASN A 383 -20.74 4.34 -13.84
C ASN A 383 -19.78 5.48 -13.42
N GLY A 384 -20.02 6.72 -13.87
CA GLY A 384 -19.16 7.87 -13.55
C GLY A 384 -19.33 8.39 -12.11
N ASN A 385 -20.57 8.32 -11.59
CA ASN A 385 -20.90 8.84 -10.26
C ASN A 385 -20.36 7.95 -9.12
N ASP A 386 -20.33 6.63 -9.31
CA ASP A 386 -19.78 5.69 -8.32
C ASP A 386 -18.27 5.92 -8.09
N GLY A 387 -17.50 6.09 -9.17
CA GLY A 387 -16.08 6.43 -9.07
C GLY A 387 -15.83 7.72 -8.28
N ILE A 388 -16.57 8.79 -8.59
CA ILE A 388 -16.39 10.08 -7.91
C ILE A 388 -16.73 9.96 -6.41
N ASN A 389 -17.80 9.22 -6.08
CA ASN A 389 -18.17 8.96 -4.68
C ASN A 389 -17.10 8.16 -3.93
N LYS A 390 -16.54 7.11 -4.54
CA LYS A 390 -15.42 6.35 -3.98
C LYS A 390 -14.18 7.22 -3.75
N ALA A 391 -13.88 8.13 -4.67
CA ALA A 391 -12.79 9.10 -4.50
C ALA A 391 -13.03 10.04 -3.32
N TYR A 392 -14.24 10.60 -3.17
CA TYR A 392 -14.59 11.42 -2.02
C TYR A 392 -14.47 10.64 -0.72
N LYS A 393 -15.05 9.44 -0.63
CA LYS A 393 -14.94 8.55 0.55
C LYS A 393 -13.46 8.33 0.92
N ARG A 394 -12.61 8.05 -0.06
CA ARG A 394 -11.17 7.86 0.16
C ARG A 394 -10.46 9.13 0.65
N ILE A 395 -10.76 10.32 0.12
CA ILE A 395 -10.13 11.58 0.58
C ILE A 395 -10.59 11.92 2.00
N PHE A 396 -11.90 11.90 2.25
CA PHE A 396 -12.46 12.30 3.54
C PHE A 396 -12.07 11.34 4.67
N SER A 397 -12.05 10.02 4.44
CA SER A 397 -11.58 9.05 5.44
C SER A 397 -10.12 9.24 5.88
N ILE A 398 -9.28 9.90 5.06
CA ILE A 398 -7.90 10.24 5.43
C ILE A 398 -7.88 11.61 6.12
N LEU A 399 -8.66 12.60 5.65
CA LEU A 399 -8.78 13.89 6.33
C LEU A 399 -9.24 13.74 7.78
N GLU A 400 -10.21 12.88 8.06
CA GLU A 400 -10.71 12.61 9.42
C GLU A 400 -9.62 12.10 10.37
N LYS A 401 -8.54 11.51 9.86
CA LYS A 401 -7.40 11.07 10.70
C LYS A 401 -6.54 12.21 11.18
N ILE A 402 -6.57 13.36 10.49
CA ILE A 402 -5.65 14.49 10.70
C ILE A 402 -6.35 15.79 11.11
N THR A 403 -7.68 15.80 11.08
CA THR A 403 -8.49 16.95 11.48
C THR A 403 -9.86 16.51 11.96
N ASN A 404 -10.48 17.34 12.81
CA ASN A 404 -11.85 17.13 13.25
C ASN A 404 -12.80 17.73 12.22
N LEU A 405 -13.49 16.88 11.46
CA LEU A 405 -14.46 17.28 10.46
C LEU A 405 -15.87 17.20 11.04
N ASN A 406 -16.58 18.33 11.06
CA ASN A 406 -18.03 18.33 11.26
C ASN A 406 -18.75 18.47 9.91
N ASN A 407 -20.06 18.20 9.88
CA ASN A 407 -20.87 18.26 8.67
C ASN A 407 -20.76 19.60 7.91
N LYS A 408 -20.63 20.72 8.63
CA LYS A 408 -20.46 22.05 8.04
C LYS A 408 -19.13 22.19 7.30
N ILE A 409 -18.03 21.75 7.92
CA ILE A 409 -16.69 21.78 7.32
C ILE A 409 -16.60 20.81 6.14
N MET A 410 -17.18 19.60 6.26
CA MET A 410 -17.20 18.62 5.17
C MET A 410 -17.92 19.17 3.93
N LYS A 411 -19.11 19.75 4.11
CA LYS A 411 -19.85 20.40 3.01
C LYS A 411 -19.03 21.54 2.38
N LYS A 412 -18.35 22.35 3.20
CA LYS A 412 -17.45 23.42 2.72
C LYS A 412 -16.28 22.86 1.90
N TYR A 413 -15.62 21.81 2.38
CA TYR A 413 -14.48 21.20 1.69
C TYR A 413 -14.91 20.49 0.41
N LYS A 414 -16.04 19.76 0.43
CA LYS A 414 -16.56 19.05 -0.75
C LYS A 414 -16.81 19.99 -1.94
N LYS A 415 -17.22 21.24 -1.69
CA LYS A 415 -17.38 22.27 -2.72
C LYS A 415 -16.08 22.70 -3.39
N LYS A 416 -14.95 22.63 -2.68
CA LYS A 416 -13.62 23.00 -3.19
C LYS A 416 -12.87 21.82 -3.81
N ILE A 417 -13.08 20.60 -3.31
CA ILE A 417 -12.39 19.40 -3.78
C ILE A 417 -13.05 18.87 -5.05
N ILE A 418 -12.29 18.76 -6.14
CA ILE A 418 -12.72 18.12 -7.38
C ILE A 418 -11.86 16.86 -7.60
N PRO A 419 -12.38 15.66 -7.32
CA PRO A 419 -11.64 14.42 -7.59
C PRO A 419 -11.43 14.22 -9.10
N ILE A 420 -10.20 13.87 -9.48
CA ILE A 420 -9.83 13.48 -10.84
C ILE A 420 -9.39 12.03 -10.80
N ILE A 421 -10.23 11.13 -11.32
CA ILE A 421 -9.93 9.70 -11.35
C ILE A 421 -8.88 9.48 -12.43
N GLY A 422 -7.69 9.06 -12.01
CA GLY A 422 -6.58 8.87 -12.93
C GLY A 422 -5.36 8.29 -12.23
N ASP A 423 -4.37 7.90 -13.02
CA ASP A 423 -3.12 7.31 -12.57
C ASP A 423 -1.95 8.11 -13.14
N LEU A 424 -1.13 8.65 -12.25
CA LEU A 424 0.08 9.38 -12.59
C LEU A 424 1.06 8.56 -13.45
N SER A 425 1.02 7.24 -13.35
CA SER A 425 1.87 6.33 -14.13
C SER A 425 1.43 6.16 -15.59
N LEU A 426 0.28 6.70 -15.99
CA LEU A 426 -0.26 6.59 -17.35
C LEU A 426 -0.07 7.89 -18.13
N PRO A 427 0.07 7.82 -19.47
CA PRO A 427 0.03 9.00 -20.33
C PRO A 427 -1.21 9.85 -20.06
N LYS A 428 -1.06 11.18 -20.01
CA LYS A 428 -2.13 12.13 -19.67
C LYS A 428 -2.87 11.78 -18.37
N PHE A 429 -2.18 11.13 -17.43
CA PHE A 429 -2.72 10.61 -16.17
C PHE A 429 -3.84 9.57 -16.34
N GLY A 430 -3.95 8.93 -17.51
CA GLY A 430 -5.05 8.04 -17.86
C GLY A 430 -6.37 8.77 -18.16
N LEU A 431 -6.33 10.08 -18.38
CA LEU A 431 -7.49 10.89 -18.73
C LEU A 431 -7.73 10.88 -20.24
N SER A 432 -9.00 11.06 -20.62
CA SER A 432 -9.35 11.43 -21.99
C SER A 432 -8.72 12.79 -22.36
N ILE A 433 -8.59 13.04 -23.66
CA ILE A 433 -8.01 14.29 -24.18
C ILE A 433 -8.85 15.49 -23.70
N GLU A 434 -10.18 15.38 -23.74
CA GLU A 434 -11.08 16.45 -23.31
C GLU A 434 -10.93 16.74 -21.81
N GLN A 435 -10.84 15.71 -20.98
CA GLN A 435 -10.64 15.86 -19.53
C GLN A 435 -9.28 16.50 -19.22
N PHE A 436 -8.22 16.05 -19.90
CA PHE A 436 -6.88 16.58 -19.72
C PHE A 436 -6.82 18.06 -20.10
N GLU A 437 -7.32 18.43 -21.28
CA GLU A 437 -7.34 19.83 -21.75
C GLU A 437 -8.26 20.71 -20.87
N ARG A 438 -9.40 20.19 -20.42
CA ARG A 438 -10.29 20.92 -19.50
C ARG A 438 -9.59 21.19 -18.18
N LEU A 439 -8.89 20.21 -17.63
CA LEU A 439 -8.09 20.38 -16.41
C LEU A 439 -6.97 21.40 -16.65
N GLU A 440 -6.27 21.30 -17.79
CA GLU A 440 -5.19 22.19 -18.19
C GLU A 440 -5.65 23.64 -18.28
N ARG A 441 -6.77 23.93 -18.95
CA ARG A 441 -7.35 25.28 -19.09
C ARG A 441 -7.72 25.91 -17.75
N ASN A 442 -8.14 25.10 -16.77
CA ASN A 442 -8.63 25.59 -15.50
C ASN A 442 -7.56 25.68 -14.41
N CYS A 443 -6.49 24.90 -14.51
CA CYS A 443 -5.43 24.87 -13.51
C CYS A 443 -4.59 26.17 -13.52
N THR A 444 -4.18 26.62 -12.33
CA THR A 444 -3.34 27.82 -12.12
C THR A 444 -2.01 27.52 -11.47
N ILE A 445 -1.89 26.40 -10.75
CA ILE A 445 -0.65 25.92 -10.13
C ILE A 445 -0.75 24.43 -9.87
N ILE A 446 0.38 23.73 -9.95
CA ILE A 446 0.49 22.30 -9.73
C ILE A 446 1.29 22.05 -8.44
N TYR A 447 0.74 21.25 -7.53
CA TYR A 447 1.49 20.66 -6.41
C TYR A 447 1.74 19.19 -6.72
N HIS A 448 2.97 18.89 -7.11
CA HIS A 448 3.38 17.54 -7.47
C HIS A 448 4.00 16.81 -6.27
N SER A 449 3.13 16.20 -5.45
CA SER A 449 3.52 15.36 -4.31
C SER A 449 3.35 13.86 -4.55
N GLY A 450 2.79 13.46 -5.70
CA GLY A 450 2.58 12.06 -6.06
C GLY A 450 3.90 11.33 -6.34
N ALA A 451 4.15 10.24 -5.62
CA ALA A 451 5.25 9.33 -5.84
C ALA A 451 4.89 7.92 -5.37
N PHE A 452 5.50 6.90 -5.98
CA PHE A 452 5.62 5.57 -5.41
C PHE A 452 6.87 5.53 -4.53
N VAL A 453 6.67 5.44 -3.21
CA VAL A 453 7.73 5.47 -2.21
C VAL A 453 8.01 4.05 -1.72
N ASP A 454 9.06 3.45 -2.25
CA ASP A 454 9.61 2.18 -1.75
C ASP A 454 11.13 2.22 -1.88
N SER A 455 11.85 2.21 -0.75
CA SER A 455 13.32 2.31 -0.74
C SER A 455 14.03 1.02 -1.16
N LEU A 456 13.28 -0.08 -1.32
CA LEU A 456 13.80 -1.41 -1.56
C LEU A 456 13.57 -1.85 -3.02
N LEU A 457 12.68 -1.17 -3.74
CA LEU A 457 12.56 -1.29 -5.19
C LEU A 457 13.69 -0.55 -5.94
N PRO A 458 14.14 -1.08 -7.09
CA PRO A 458 15.14 -0.47 -7.95
C PRO A 458 14.51 0.69 -8.73
N TYR A 459 15.37 1.52 -9.32
CA TYR A 459 14.93 2.64 -10.14
C TYR A 459 13.90 2.25 -11.21
N SER A 460 14.11 1.13 -11.92
CA SER A 460 13.25 0.68 -13.03
C SER A 460 11.78 0.50 -12.65
N GLU A 461 11.49 -0.06 -11.48
CA GLU A 461 10.12 -0.27 -10.98
C GLU A 461 9.45 1.03 -10.56
N LEU A 462 10.24 2.00 -10.10
CA LEU A 462 9.76 3.29 -9.61
C LEU A 462 9.66 4.33 -10.72
N LYS A 463 10.41 4.13 -11.81
CA LYS A 463 10.52 5.03 -12.97
C LYS A 463 9.15 5.38 -13.54
N GLN A 464 8.27 4.39 -13.72
CA GLN A 464 6.96 4.60 -14.32
C GLN A 464 6.14 5.66 -13.58
N THR A 465 6.09 5.60 -12.25
CA THR A 465 5.30 6.57 -11.47
C THR A 465 6.09 7.85 -11.21
N ASN A 466 7.37 7.73 -10.85
CA ASN A 466 8.14 8.85 -10.30
C ASN A 466 8.83 9.69 -11.38
N VAL A 467 9.17 9.11 -12.53
CA VAL A 467 9.87 9.80 -13.63
C VAL A 467 8.89 10.10 -14.76
N PHE A 468 8.22 9.09 -15.32
CA PHE A 468 7.24 9.34 -16.40
C PHE A 468 6.05 10.14 -15.90
N GLY A 469 5.59 9.91 -14.67
CA GLY A 469 4.58 10.76 -14.05
C GLY A 469 5.01 12.23 -13.95
N THR A 470 6.28 12.50 -13.65
CA THR A 470 6.83 13.87 -13.65
C THR A 470 6.91 14.44 -15.08
N ILE A 471 7.27 13.64 -16.08
CA ILE A 471 7.24 14.04 -17.50
C ILE A 471 5.82 14.44 -17.93
N GLU A 472 4.80 13.67 -17.55
CA GLU A 472 3.40 14.02 -17.86
C GLU A 472 2.96 15.31 -17.14
N ILE A 473 3.45 15.57 -15.92
CA ILE A 473 3.25 16.86 -15.24
C ILE A 473 3.93 18.01 -15.98
N ILE A 474 5.14 17.81 -16.48
CA ILE A 474 5.83 18.82 -17.29
C ILE A 474 5.03 19.08 -18.58
N LYS A 475 4.64 18.02 -19.31
CA LYS A 475 3.80 18.13 -20.53
C LYS A 475 2.51 18.91 -20.26
N PHE A 476 1.83 18.60 -19.16
CA PHE A 476 0.62 19.32 -18.71
C PHE A 476 0.87 20.81 -18.43
N SER A 477 2.08 21.18 -17.99
CA SER A 477 2.45 22.58 -17.75
C SER A 477 2.86 23.34 -19.03
N LEU A 478 3.46 22.67 -20.01
CA LEU A 478 4.20 23.30 -21.13
C LEU A 478 3.45 24.40 -21.87
N LYS A 479 2.20 24.14 -22.27
CA LYS A 479 1.41 25.03 -23.14
C LYS A 479 1.06 26.36 -22.48
N ARG A 480 0.80 26.34 -21.17
CA ARG A 480 0.37 27.52 -20.39
C ARG A 480 1.41 28.01 -19.38
N LYS A 481 2.57 27.34 -19.30
CA LYS A 481 3.63 27.57 -18.30
C LYS A 481 3.07 27.57 -16.88
N ILE A 482 2.22 26.59 -16.57
CA ILE A 482 1.57 26.48 -15.26
C ILE A 482 2.66 26.21 -14.21
N PRO A 483 2.79 27.04 -13.15
CA PRO A 483 3.82 26.82 -12.15
C PRO A 483 3.75 25.44 -11.49
N ILE A 484 4.92 24.85 -11.26
CA ILE A 484 5.06 23.53 -10.63
C ILE A 484 5.77 23.68 -9.28
N VAL A 485 5.07 23.29 -8.22
CA VAL A 485 5.65 23.03 -6.90
C VAL A 485 5.96 21.54 -6.83
N HIS A 486 7.23 21.18 -6.97
CA HIS A 486 7.70 19.80 -6.94
C HIS A 486 8.14 19.39 -5.53
N ILE A 487 7.60 18.30 -5.02
CA ILE A 487 8.05 17.69 -3.77
C ILE A 487 9.08 16.61 -4.08
N SER A 488 10.34 16.90 -3.80
CA SER A 488 11.49 16.01 -3.90
C SER A 488 11.79 15.34 -2.54
N THR A 489 13.06 15.10 -2.20
CA THR A 489 13.51 14.53 -0.93
C THR A 489 14.97 14.87 -0.68
N THR A 490 15.40 15.04 0.57
CA THR A 490 16.84 15.18 0.89
C THR A 490 17.65 13.92 0.59
N SER A 491 17.01 12.77 0.35
CA SER A 491 17.72 11.53 -0.02
C SER A 491 18.30 11.53 -1.44
N VAL A 492 18.05 12.57 -2.25
CA VAL A 492 18.74 12.77 -3.54
C VAL A 492 20.23 13.07 -3.36
N TYR A 493 20.65 13.52 -2.17
CA TYR A 493 22.04 13.75 -1.84
C TYR A 493 22.77 12.43 -1.58
N TRP A 494 23.98 12.34 -2.14
CA TRP A 494 24.93 11.28 -1.85
C TRP A 494 26.34 11.87 -2.04
N TYR A 495 27.14 11.92 -0.99
CA TYR A 495 28.57 12.27 -1.10
C TYR A 495 29.36 11.47 -0.07
N SER A 496 30.63 11.22 -0.37
CA SER A 496 31.63 10.75 0.60
C SER A 496 31.79 11.82 1.69
N ASN A 497 31.67 11.43 2.97
CA ASN A 497 31.94 12.24 4.18
C ASN A 497 30.77 13.00 4.86
N ASN A 498 29.51 12.55 4.72
CA ASN A 498 28.38 12.92 5.61
C ASN A 498 28.00 14.42 5.75
N ILE A 499 28.50 15.31 4.88
CA ILE A 499 28.11 16.73 4.88
C ILE A 499 27.54 17.09 3.50
N ALA A 500 26.23 17.34 3.43
CA ALA A 500 25.63 17.96 2.25
C ALA A 500 25.78 19.48 2.41
N LYS A 501 26.87 20.03 1.84
CA LYS A 501 27.28 21.41 2.12
C LYS A 501 26.37 22.50 1.53
N ASN A 502 25.55 22.24 0.49
CA ASN A 502 24.78 23.31 -0.17
C ASN A 502 23.50 22.83 -0.87
N GLU A 503 22.55 23.75 -1.04
CA GLU A 503 21.37 23.68 -1.92
C GLU A 503 21.69 23.79 -3.44
N ASN A 504 22.91 23.44 -3.82
CA ASN A 504 23.36 23.46 -5.21
C ASN A 504 22.59 22.46 -6.10
N PRO A 505 22.51 22.72 -7.42
CA PRO A 505 21.86 21.83 -8.37
C PRO A 505 22.45 20.42 -8.32
N LEU A 506 21.64 19.44 -8.70
CA LEU A 506 22.09 18.05 -8.77
C LEU A 506 23.01 17.88 -9.98
N LEU A 507 24.33 17.91 -9.74
CA LEU A 507 25.33 17.91 -10.82
C LEU A 507 25.83 16.50 -11.18
N LYS A 508 25.95 15.59 -10.21
CA LYS A 508 26.51 14.25 -10.44
C LYS A 508 25.42 13.16 -10.50
N PRO A 509 25.54 12.19 -11.41
CA PRO A 509 24.61 11.08 -11.53
C PRO A 509 24.60 10.23 -10.25
N PRO A 510 23.45 9.68 -9.83
CA PRO A 510 23.34 8.96 -8.58
C PRO A 510 24.13 7.64 -8.63
N PRO A 511 24.89 7.27 -7.58
CA PRO A 511 25.64 6.04 -7.53
C PRO A 511 24.67 4.87 -7.40
N SER A 512 25.15 3.70 -7.79
CA SER A 512 24.42 2.44 -7.65
C SER A 512 24.01 2.11 -6.21
N ARG A 513 24.72 2.64 -5.21
CA ARG A 513 24.43 2.43 -3.78
C ARG A 513 23.22 3.22 -3.24
N LEU A 514 22.73 4.22 -3.97
CA LEU A 514 21.51 4.90 -3.56
C LEU A 514 20.30 3.98 -3.73
N SER A 515 19.24 4.24 -2.96
CA SER A 515 17.97 3.53 -3.15
C SER A 515 17.37 3.87 -4.52
N GLY A 516 16.61 2.94 -5.11
CA GLY A 516 15.89 3.21 -6.36
C GLY A 516 14.94 4.40 -6.24
N TYR A 517 14.34 4.59 -5.06
CA TYR A 517 13.52 5.76 -4.77
C TYR A 517 14.32 7.06 -4.89
N SER A 518 15.47 7.15 -4.23
CA SER A 518 16.38 8.30 -4.30
C SER A 518 16.82 8.59 -5.74
N GLN A 519 17.18 7.55 -6.51
CA GLN A 519 17.52 7.65 -7.93
C GLN A 519 16.35 8.20 -8.75
N SER A 520 15.13 7.69 -8.53
CA SER A 520 13.94 8.15 -9.27
C SER A 520 13.59 9.61 -8.98
N LYS A 521 13.75 10.06 -7.74
CA LYS A 521 13.55 11.46 -7.34
C LYS A 521 14.64 12.38 -7.87
N TRP A 522 15.89 11.90 -7.94
CA TRP A 522 16.99 12.63 -8.57
C TRP A 522 16.69 12.89 -10.06
N VAL A 523 16.27 11.87 -10.82
CA VAL A 523 15.92 12.02 -12.24
C VAL A 523 14.73 12.97 -12.43
N ALA A 524 13.66 12.78 -11.65
CA ALA A 524 12.49 13.65 -11.70
C ALA A 524 12.83 15.12 -11.44
N GLU A 525 13.71 15.38 -10.47
CA GLU A 525 14.16 16.74 -10.14
C GLU A 525 15.00 17.36 -11.27
N LYS A 526 15.90 16.59 -11.88
CA LYS A 526 16.68 17.05 -13.05
C LYS A 526 15.78 17.43 -14.22
N LEU A 527 14.80 16.60 -14.55
CA LEU A 527 13.84 16.88 -15.62
C LEU A 527 13.02 18.14 -15.34
N ILE A 528 12.61 18.35 -14.08
CA ILE A 528 11.92 19.57 -13.65
C ILE A 528 12.82 20.81 -13.75
N GLN A 529 14.10 20.68 -13.42
CA GLN A 529 15.10 21.75 -13.59
C GLN A 529 15.34 22.06 -15.07
N GLU A 530 15.46 21.05 -15.94
CA GLU A 530 15.56 21.27 -17.38
C GLU A 530 14.30 21.93 -17.96
N ALA A 531 13.11 21.57 -17.46
CA ALA A 531 11.87 22.21 -17.85
C ALA A 531 11.83 23.70 -17.48
N LYS A 532 12.42 24.08 -16.33
CA LYS A 532 12.61 25.47 -15.91
C LYS A 532 13.54 26.20 -16.88
N THR A 533 14.72 25.65 -17.17
CA THR A 533 15.75 26.34 -17.96
C THR A 533 15.44 26.36 -19.46
N LYS A 534 15.03 25.23 -20.04
CA LYS A 534 14.77 25.11 -21.49
C LYS A 534 13.40 25.65 -21.91
N PHE A 535 12.38 25.49 -21.06
CA PHE A 535 11.00 25.85 -21.42
C PHE A 535 10.45 27.04 -20.65
N GLY A 536 11.19 27.62 -19.71
CA GLY A 536 10.73 28.76 -18.91
C GLY A 536 9.51 28.43 -18.03
N ILE A 537 9.33 27.16 -17.64
CA ILE A 537 8.26 26.79 -16.70
C ILE A 537 8.65 27.30 -15.31
N PRO A 538 7.77 28.04 -14.60
CA PRO A 538 8.03 28.43 -13.21
C PRO A 538 8.04 27.19 -12.32
N VAL A 539 9.15 26.97 -11.61
CA VAL A 539 9.39 25.77 -10.81
C VAL A 539 9.88 26.15 -9.42
N ILE A 540 9.30 25.53 -8.40
CA ILE A 540 9.74 25.58 -7.00
C ILE A 540 9.94 24.16 -6.52
N ILE A 541 11.10 23.85 -5.94
CA ILE A 541 11.46 22.50 -5.50
C ILE A 541 11.64 22.50 -3.98
N PHE A 542 10.89 21.64 -3.30
CA PHE A 542 11.06 21.37 -1.88
C PHE A 542 11.64 19.97 -1.69
N ARG A 543 12.66 19.83 -0.83
CA ARG A 543 13.28 18.54 -0.48
C ARG A 543 13.00 18.22 1.00
N PRO A 544 11.87 17.56 1.32
CA PRO A 544 11.64 17.04 2.66
C PRO A 544 12.64 15.99 3.11
N GLY A 545 13.09 16.10 4.35
CA GLY A 545 13.68 15.04 5.16
C GLY A 545 12.64 14.05 5.68
N SER A 546 12.87 13.43 6.84
CA SER A 546 11.94 12.42 7.33
C SER A 546 10.69 13.08 7.92
N ILE A 547 9.57 12.85 7.25
CA ILE A 547 8.26 13.37 7.64
C ILE A 547 7.71 12.51 8.78
N PHE A 548 7.47 13.15 9.92
CA PHE A 548 6.94 12.50 11.11
C PHE A 548 5.47 12.87 11.34
N ILE A 549 4.98 12.67 12.57
CA ILE A 549 3.56 12.75 12.93
C ILE A 549 2.90 14.08 12.53
N ASN A 550 1.57 14.07 12.44
CA ASN A 550 0.80 15.30 12.61
C ASN A 550 0.86 15.71 14.08
N SER A 551 1.43 16.89 14.37
CA SER A 551 1.70 17.34 15.75
C SER A 551 0.44 17.54 16.59
N LYS A 552 -0.73 17.73 15.97
CA LYS A 552 -2.00 17.97 16.66
C LYS A 552 -2.77 16.69 16.98
N THR A 553 -2.71 15.70 16.08
CA THR A 553 -3.50 14.46 16.17
C THR A 553 -2.68 13.25 16.58
N GLY A 554 -1.35 13.30 16.45
CA GLY A 554 -0.46 12.17 16.65
C GLY A 554 -0.49 11.17 15.49
N TYR A 555 -1.22 11.45 14.41
CA TYR A 555 -1.34 10.53 13.29
C TYR A 555 0.01 10.35 12.57
N LEU A 556 0.42 9.09 12.47
CA LEU A 556 1.51 8.61 11.63
C LEU A 556 1.04 7.29 10.99
N PRO A 557 1.19 7.07 9.68
CA PRO A 557 0.74 5.83 9.04
C PRO A 557 1.41 4.59 9.65
N LYS A 558 0.65 3.56 10.02
CA LYS A 558 1.17 2.32 10.62
C LYS A 558 2.28 1.63 9.81
N LYS A 559 2.26 1.80 8.49
CA LYS A 559 3.27 1.21 7.59
C LYS A 559 4.61 1.96 7.62
N ASP A 560 4.64 3.19 8.14
CA ASP A 560 5.84 4.00 8.26
C ASP A 560 6.94 3.30 9.06
N LEU A 561 8.19 3.46 8.64
CA LEU A 561 9.32 2.76 9.25
C LEU A 561 9.51 3.15 10.72
N ILE A 562 9.45 4.45 11.04
CA ILE A 562 9.64 4.94 12.40
C ILE A 562 8.47 4.49 13.28
N CYS A 563 7.25 4.52 12.75
CA CYS A 563 6.09 3.98 13.45
C CYS A 563 6.30 2.51 13.83
N ARG A 564 6.77 1.67 12.90
CA ARG A 564 7.04 0.24 13.15
C ARG A 564 8.15 0.03 14.17
N ILE A 565 9.24 0.80 14.07
CA ILE A 565 10.37 0.74 15.00
C ILE A 565 9.88 1.02 16.42
N LEU A 566 9.26 2.19 16.65
CA LEU A 566 8.81 2.59 17.98
C LEU A 566 7.73 1.64 18.52
N THR A 567 6.75 1.26 17.68
CA THR A 567 5.69 0.30 18.08
C THR A 567 6.28 -1.02 18.54
N GLY A 568 7.26 -1.55 17.82
CA GLY A 568 7.78 -2.87 18.16
C GLY A 568 8.69 -2.88 19.38
N PHE A 569 9.50 -1.83 19.62
CA PHE A 569 10.25 -1.70 20.88
C PHE A 569 9.31 -1.63 22.09
N ILE A 570 8.24 -0.85 21.96
CA ILE A 570 7.21 -0.71 23.00
C ILE A 570 6.48 -2.04 23.22
N LYS A 571 6.07 -2.76 22.16
CA LYS A 571 5.39 -4.07 22.29
C LYS A 571 6.27 -5.16 22.88
N MET A 572 7.57 -5.11 22.61
CA MET A 572 8.56 -6.01 23.21
C MET A 572 8.84 -5.68 24.68
N ASN A 573 8.37 -4.54 25.17
CA ASN A 573 8.74 -4.00 26.48
C ASN A 573 10.26 -3.85 26.65
N THR A 574 10.96 -3.48 25.57
CA THR A 574 12.43 -3.43 25.52
C THR A 574 12.97 -2.01 25.35
N PHE A 575 14.04 -1.70 26.06
CA PHE A 575 14.89 -0.54 25.90
C PHE A 575 16.27 -0.97 25.42
N VAL A 576 16.79 -0.31 24.39
CA VAL A 576 18.15 -0.54 23.88
C VAL A 576 18.88 0.77 23.81
N GLU A 577 20.03 0.82 24.45
CA GLU A 577 20.95 1.94 24.40
C GLU A 577 21.78 1.84 23.11
N ASP A 578 21.25 2.42 22.03
CA ASP A 578 22.00 2.66 20.77
C ASP A 578 22.11 4.17 20.56
N PRO A 579 23.19 4.80 21.05
CA PRO A 579 23.34 6.26 21.02
C PRO A 579 23.53 6.81 19.61
N ASP A 580 23.92 5.97 18.64
CA ASP A 580 24.26 6.40 17.29
C ASP A 580 23.08 6.33 16.29
N CYS A 581 21.95 5.78 16.72
CA CYS A 581 20.75 5.67 15.90
C CYS A 581 19.95 6.98 15.98
N TYR A 582 20.19 7.92 15.05
CA TYR A 582 19.57 9.26 15.04
C TYR A 582 18.44 9.38 14.02
N PHE A 583 17.36 10.06 14.41
CA PHE A 583 16.25 10.36 13.52
C PHE A 583 16.15 11.87 13.24
N ASP A 584 16.18 12.22 11.96
CA ASP A 584 15.86 13.55 11.45
C ASP A 584 14.35 13.64 11.20
N LEU A 585 13.59 13.96 12.25
CA LEU A 585 12.12 13.99 12.25
C LEU A 585 11.60 15.42 12.37
N ILE A 586 10.65 15.76 11.50
CA ILE A 586 9.89 17.02 11.57
C ILE A 586 8.39 16.70 11.41
N PRO A 587 7.48 17.36 12.14
CA PRO A 587 6.05 17.12 12.01
C PRO A 587 5.53 17.44 10.60
N VAL A 588 4.68 16.57 10.03
CA VAL A 588 4.13 16.74 8.67
C VAL A 588 3.36 18.04 8.49
N ASP A 589 2.68 18.51 9.53
CA ASP A 589 1.89 19.74 9.46
C ASP A 589 2.74 21.02 9.53
N PHE A 590 4.01 20.91 9.95
CA PHE A 590 4.99 21.98 9.73
C PHE A 590 5.42 22.03 8.26
N TYR A 591 5.77 20.88 7.66
CA TYR A 591 6.12 20.82 6.24
C TYR A 591 5.02 21.42 5.36
N SER A 592 3.78 20.95 5.51
CA SER A 592 2.67 21.38 4.66
C SER A 592 2.37 22.86 4.83
N LYS A 593 2.25 23.37 6.06
CA LYS A 593 1.97 24.80 6.30
C LYS A 593 3.08 25.68 5.77
N THR A 594 4.33 25.33 6.01
CA THR A 594 5.48 26.13 5.54
C THR A 594 5.54 26.15 4.02
N ILE A 595 5.37 25.01 3.35
CA ILE A 595 5.32 24.94 1.88
C ILE A 595 4.18 25.83 1.34
N ILE A 596 2.97 25.70 1.88
CA ILE A 596 1.82 26.49 1.42
C ILE A 596 2.04 27.99 1.70
N ASN A 597 2.55 28.34 2.87
CA ASN A 597 2.83 29.73 3.25
C ASN A 597 3.90 30.37 2.37
N PHE A 598 5.01 29.66 2.14
CA PHE A 598 6.09 30.11 1.26
C PHE A 598 5.58 30.33 -0.15
N VAL A 599 4.92 29.33 -0.74
CA VAL A 599 4.39 29.46 -2.10
C VAL A 599 3.37 30.60 -2.18
N ASN A 600 2.53 30.80 -1.16
CA ASN A 600 1.50 31.84 -1.18
C ASN A 600 2.06 33.27 -1.01
N ASN A 601 3.13 33.44 -0.22
CA ASN A 601 3.61 34.76 0.20
C ASN A 601 4.98 35.17 -0.38
N LYS A 602 5.82 34.19 -0.74
CA LYS A 602 7.20 34.39 -1.20
C LYS A 602 7.42 33.82 -2.62
N PHE A 603 6.37 33.69 -3.43
CA PHE A 603 6.42 33.00 -4.72
C PHE A 603 7.57 33.46 -5.64
N ASP A 604 7.70 34.77 -5.85
CA ASP A 604 8.71 35.32 -6.78
C ASP A 604 10.15 35.10 -6.27
N GLU A 605 10.35 35.18 -4.95
CA GLU A 605 11.63 34.87 -4.30
C GLU A 605 11.99 33.38 -4.48
N LEU A 606 11.00 32.48 -4.29
CA LEU A 606 11.20 31.04 -4.45
C LEU A 606 11.57 30.64 -5.88
N LEU A 607 11.18 31.41 -6.90
CA LEU A 607 11.57 31.14 -8.29
C LEU A 607 13.06 31.38 -8.54
N GLN A 608 13.71 32.21 -7.74
CA GLN A 608 15.15 32.48 -7.80
C GLN A 608 15.97 31.34 -7.13
N ILE A 609 15.32 30.54 -6.28
CA ILE A 609 15.96 29.48 -5.51
C ILE A 609 15.97 28.17 -6.31
N ASN A 610 17.06 27.39 -6.19
CA ASN A 610 17.21 26.11 -6.88
C ASN A 610 16.32 25.01 -6.27
N ALA A 611 16.48 24.76 -4.97
CA ALA A 611 15.69 23.81 -4.21
C ALA A 611 15.87 24.05 -2.71
N ILE A 612 14.83 23.87 -1.91
CA ILE A 612 14.87 24.17 -0.47
C ILE A 612 14.88 22.89 0.34
N ASN A 613 15.88 22.72 1.19
CA ASN A 613 15.98 21.56 2.08
C ASN A 613 15.18 21.74 3.36
N PHE A 614 14.43 20.71 3.74
CA PHE A 614 13.74 20.66 5.02
C PHE A 614 14.25 19.50 5.86
N SER A 615 15.23 19.79 6.70
CA SER A 615 15.85 18.85 7.65
C SER A 615 16.01 19.53 9.01
N ASN A 616 16.06 18.74 10.08
CA ASN A 616 16.22 19.24 11.44
C ASN A 616 17.71 19.34 11.78
N LEU A 617 18.14 20.51 12.25
CA LEU A 617 19.48 20.70 12.80
C LEU A 617 19.67 19.90 14.09
N ILE A 618 18.58 19.68 14.84
CA ILE A 618 18.59 18.91 16.09
C ILE A 618 17.96 17.54 15.80
N GLN A 619 18.77 16.49 15.95
CA GLN A 619 18.36 15.10 15.77
C GLN A 619 18.47 14.38 17.10
N TYR A 620 17.46 13.59 17.44
CA TYR A 620 17.44 12.78 18.65
C TYR A 620 17.73 11.33 18.32
N ASN A 621 18.41 10.64 19.25
CA ASN A 621 18.69 9.23 19.11
C ASN A 621 17.52 8.37 19.60
N LEU A 622 17.52 7.08 19.28
CA LEU A 622 16.49 6.13 19.69
C LEU A 622 16.18 6.17 21.22
N PRO A 623 17.19 6.21 22.12
CA PRO A 623 16.96 6.36 23.56
C PRO A 623 16.05 7.53 23.96
N TYR A 624 16.15 8.69 23.30
CA TYR A 624 15.29 9.84 23.58
C TYR A 624 13.79 9.51 23.41
N TYR A 625 13.44 8.80 22.34
CA TYR A 625 12.05 8.42 22.06
C TYR A 625 11.53 7.38 23.05
N LEU A 626 12.37 6.39 23.38
CA LEU A 626 12.00 5.34 24.34
C LEU A 626 11.85 5.90 25.75
N ASN A 627 12.75 6.80 26.18
CA ASN A 627 12.63 7.50 27.46
C ASN A 627 11.37 8.37 27.52
N SER A 628 11.04 9.07 26.44
CA SER A 628 9.81 9.86 26.37
C SER A 628 8.56 8.98 26.53
N TYR A 629 8.58 7.75 25.99
CA TYR A 629 7.49 6.79 26.20
C TYR A 629 7.40 6.31 27.66
N GLN A 630 8.54 5.98 28.28
CA GLN A 630 8.57 5.59 29.70
C GLN A 630 7.97 6.67 30.61
N SER A 631 8.34 7.93 30.38
CA SER A 631 7.79 9.07 31.11
C SER A 631 6.29 9.27 30.86
N PHE A 632 5.83 9.11 29.61
CA PHE A 632 4.41 9.20 29.26
C PHE A 632 3.56 8.13 29.94
N LYS A 633 4.07 6.88 29.99
CA LYS A 633 3.35 5.75 30.57
C LYS A 633 3.47 5.63 32.08
N ASN A 634 4.45 6.31 32.67
CA ASN A 634 4.94 6.00 34.01
C ASN A 634 5.30 4.51 34.16
N THR A 635 5.97 3.94 33.16
CA THR A 635 6.42 2.53 33.15
C THR A 635 7.87 2.42 32.72
N LYS A 636 8.61 1.46 33.27
CA LYS A 636 9.97 1.14 32.84
C LYS A 636 9.96 0.03 31.80
N LEU A 637 10.60 0.28 30.66
CA LEU A 637 10.96 -0.73 29.67
C LEU A 637 12.16 -1.53 30.21
N GLN A 638 12.28 -2.79 29.82
CA GLN A 638 13.39 -3.63 30.24
C GLN A 638 14.66 -3.28 29.46
N ASN A 639 15.75 -2.99 30.16
CA ASN A 639 17.03 -2.69 29.53
C ASN A 639 17.66 -3.94 28.95
N TYR A 640 18.04 -3.87 27.68
CA TYR A 640 18.78 -4.91 26.97
C TYR A 640 20.03 -4.32 26.34
N THR A 641 21.14 -5.04 26.45
CA THR A 641 22.25 -4.83 25.52
C THR A 641 21.77 -5.12 24.10
N TYR A 642 22.37 -4.46 23.12
CA TYR A 642 22.02 -4.66 21.72
C TYR A 642 22.05 -6.14 21.29
N LYS A 643 23.02 -6.91 21.80
CA LYS A 643 23.16 -8.35 21.53
C LYS A 643 22.04 -9.18 22.16
N GLN A 644 21.59 -8.84 23.36
CA GLN A 644 20.45 -9.51 24.00
C GLN A 644 19.14 -9.17 23.27
N PHE A 645 18.95 -7.90 22.90
CA PHE A 645 17.81 -7.47 22.08
C PHE A 645 17.73 -8.24 20.76
N GLN A 646 18.83 -8.37 20.02
CA GLN A 646 18.86 -9.17 18.80
C GLN A 646 18.46 -10.64 19.02
N ARG A 647 18.88 -11.23 20.15
CA ARG A 647 18.50 -12.61 20.50
C ARG A 647 17.00 -12.72 20.80
N GLN A 648 16.43 -11.76 21.52
CA GLN A 648 15.01 -11.73 21.83
C GLN A 648 14.17 -11.46 20.58
N LEU A 649 14.60 -10.54 19.74
CA LEU A 649 13.93 -10.22 18.49
C LEU A 649 13.84 -11.41 17.52
N LYS A 650 14.84 -12.31 17.55
CA LYS A 650 14.80 -13.57 16.79
C LYS A 650 13.71 -14.54 17.29
N LYS A 651 13.33 -14.47 18.57
CA LYS A 651 12.32 -15.34 19.19
C LYS A 651 10.90 -14.80 18.99
N GLU A 652 10.72 -13.49 18.87
CA GLU A 652 9.41 -12.85 18.74
C GLU A 652 9.00 -12.65 17.27
N THR A 653 8.44 -13.69 16.64
CA THR A 653 8.05 -13.67 15.22
C THR A 653 6.86 -12.74 14.92
N SER A 654 5.99 -12.49 15.89
CA SER A 654 4.78 -11.66 15.76
C SER A 654 5.02 -10.15 15.97
N ASN A 655 6.21 -9.75 16.44
CA ASN A 655 6.53 -8.34 16.69
C ASN A 655 6.76 -7.56 15.37
N PRO A 656 6.31 -6.31 15.22
CA PRO A 656 6.61 -5.48 14.04
C PRO A 656 8.11 -5.34 13.71
N LEU A 657 8.99 -5.45 14.70
CA LEU A 657 10.45 -5.45 14.53
C LEU A 657 10.96 -6.76 13.94
N SER A 658 10.23 -7.88 14.02
CA SER A 658 10.69 -9.18 13.49
C SER A 658 10.91 -9.11 11.98
N ALA A 659 10.02 -8.36 11.32
CA ALA A 659 10.14 -7.96 9.93
C ALA A 659 11.43 -7.16 9.68
N LEU A 660 11.80 -6.29 10.62
CA LEU A 660 12.93 -5.39 10.55
C LEU A 660 14.19 -5.90 11.26
N ASN A 661 14.23 -7.18 11.70
CA ASN A 661 15.31 -7.73 12.55
C ASN A 661 16.70 -7.48 11.97
N THR A 662 16.78 -7.57 10.65
CA THR A 662 17.98 -7.34 9.86
C THR A 662 18.42 -5.87 9.81
N LEU A 663 17.54 -4.88 10.07
CA LEU A 663 17.92 -3.46 10.21
C LEU A 663 18.73 -3.25 11.49
N PHE A 664 18.50 -4.10 12.49
CA PHE A 664 19.18 -4.05 13.77
C PHE A 664 20.47 -4.89 13.77
N GLN A 665 21.20 -5.01 12.66
CA GLN A 665 22.53 -5.64 12.62
C GLN A 665 23.70 -4.63 12.56
N ARG A 666 23.57 -3.49 13.28
CA ARG A 666 24.53 -2.37 13.48
C ARG A 666 24.87 -1.47 12.28
N SER A 667 24.81 -1.96 11.04
CA SER A 667 25.25 -1.20 9.85
C SER A 667 24.12 -0.49 9.06
N SER A 668 22.86 -0.68 9.45
CA SER A 668 21.68 -0.27 8.68
C SER A 668 20.75 0.72 9.39
N LEU A 669 21.06 1.09 10.63
CA LEU A 669 20.28 2.09 11.36
C LEU A 669 20.63 3.51 10.90
N PRO A 670 19.66 4.44 10.92
CA PRO A 670 19.89 5.84 10.60
C PRO A 670 21.01 6.44 11.45
N ARG A 671 22.04 6.99 10.79
CA ARG A 671 23.12 7.74 11.44
C ARG A 671 22.87 9.24 11.29
N LYS A 672 23.46 10.04 12.19
CA LYS A 672 23.36 11.50 12.14
C LYS A 672 23.81 12.02 10.77
N LYS A 673 22.97 12.84 10.13
CA LYS A 673 23.28 13.49 8.85
C LYS A 673 23.31 14.99 9.03
N VAL A 674 24.20 15.68 8.32
CA VAL A 674 24.21 17.14 8.27
C VAL A 674 23.77 17.57 6.87
N ILE A 675 22.61 18.24 6.82
CA ILE A 675 22.04 18.81 5.60
C ILE A 675 21.98 20.32 5.80
N ASP A 676 22.53 21.07 4.84
CA ASP A 676 22.39 22.52 4.80
C ASP A 676 20.91 22.91 4.63
N VAL A 677 20.45 23.75 5.55
CA VAL A 677 19.08 24.31 5.63
C VAL A 677 19.11 25.83 5.78
N SER A 678 20.22 26.48 5.42
CA SER A 678 20.42 27.94 5.53
C SER A 678 19.29 28.72 4.85
N THR A 679 18.94 28.36 3.62
CA THR A 679 17.84 29.01 2.88
C THR A 679 16.47 28.78 3.52
N LEU A 680 16.21 27.61 4.09
CA LEU A 680 14.99 27.40 4.88
C LEU A 680 14.95 28.33 6.10
N VAL A 681 16.07 28.46 6.83
CA VAL A 681 16.16 29.34 8.01
C VAL A 681 15.98 30.81 7.62
N GLU A 682 16.58 31.24 6.50
CA GLU A 682 16.41 32.59 5.95
C GLU A 682 14.95 32.86 5.56
N LEU A 683 14.32 31.94 4.82
CA LEU A 683 12.91 32.05 4.43
C LEU A 683 11.95 32.03 5.63
N LEU A 684 12.33 31.36 6.72
CA LEU A 684 11.62 31.38 7.99
C LEU A 684 11.87 32.66 8.81
N GLU A 685 12.68 33.60 8.30
CA GLU A 685 13.09 34.85 8.98
C GLU A 685 13.75 34.54 10.34
N ASN A 686 14.70 33.58 10.32
CA ASN A 686 15.42 33.11 11.51
C ASN A 686 14.55 32.47 12.60
N LYS A 687 13.28 32.15 12.32
CA LYS A 687 12.45 31.34 13.22
C LYS A 687 12.98 29.90 13.25
N LYS A 688 12.94 29.29 14.44
CA LYS A 688 13.42 27.92 14.65
C LYS A 688 12.56 26.91 13.89
N ILE A 689 13.22 25.97 13.22
CA ILE A 689 12.59 24.73 12.74
C ILE A 689 12.15 23.94 13.99
N PRO A 690 10.89 23.47 14.06
CA PRO A 690 10.40 22.79 15.25
C PRO A 690 11.15 21.47 15.46
N THR A 691 11.57 21.25 16.71
CA THR A 691 12.04 19.96 17.17
C THR A 691 10.86 19.08 17.57
N ILE A 692 11.09 17.77 17.65
CA ILE A 692 10.11 16.85 18.22
C ILE A 692 10.11 17.03 19.74
N SER A 693 9.17 17.82 20.25
CA SER A 693 9.03 18.08 21.69
C SER A 693 8.44 16.89 22.44
N VAL A 694 8.53 16.91 23.78
CA VAL A 694 7.93 15.89 24.64
C VAL A 694 6.41 15.88 24.47
N GLU A 695 5.76 17.04 24.38
CA GLU A 695 4.32 17.15 24.17
C GLU A 695 3.90 16.52 22.83
N CYS A 696 4.69 16.75 21.77
CA CYS A 696 4.50 16.16 20.45
C CYS A 696 4.54 14.62 20.53
N LEU A 697 5.49 14.07 21.29
CA LEU A 697 5.61 12.63 21.54
C LEU A 697 4.47 12.07 22.40
N GLN A 698 4.02 12.79 23.43
CA GLN A 698 2.87 12.38 24.25
C GLN A 698 1.60 12.24 23.40
N ILE A 699 1.34 13.19 22.49
CA ILE A 699 0.21 13.12 21.55
C ILE A 699 0.34 11.89 20.65
N PHE A 700 1.55 11.63 20.13
CA PHE A 700 1.82 10.43 19.33
C PHE A 700 1.62 9.13 20.10
N PHE A 701 2.13 9.01 21.33
CA PHE A 701 1.99 7.80 22.13
C PHE A 701 0.53 7.53 22.50
N LYS A 702 -0.22 8.58 22.85
CA LYS A 702 -1.68 8.48 23.05
C LYS A 702 -2.39 7.99 21.79
N TYR A 703 -1.99 8.47 20.61
CA TYR A 703 -2.53 7.96 19.33
C TYR A 703 -2.17 6.49 19.09
N MET A 704 -0.90 6.13 19.28
CA MET A 704 -0.40 4.76 19.09
C MET A 704 -1.11 3.76 20.00
N GLU A 705 -1.38 4.12 21.25
CA GLU A 705 -2.11 3.23 22.16
C GLU A 705 -3.52 2.95 21.67
N LYS A 706 -4.24 4.01 21.33
CA LYS A 706 -5.61 3.91 20.86
C LYS A 706 -5.73 3.11 19.56
N LYS A 707 -4.70 3.10 18.71
CA LYS A 707 -4.82 2.58 17.33
C LYS A 707 -3.91 1.40 16.98
N TYR A 708 -2.76 1.24 17.63
CA TYR A 708 -1.69 0.33 17.21
C TYR A 708 -1.24 -0.67 18.29
N LEU A 709 -1.31 -0.28 19.57
CA LEU A 709 -0.90 -1.14 20.68
C LEU A 709 -2.05 -1.99 21.23
N ASN A 710 -3.23 -1.39 21.39
CA ASN A 710 -4.50 -2.09 21.66
C ASN A 710 -5.06 -2.70 20.37
#